data_AF-A0A8H5EYG7-F1
#
_entry.id   AF-A0A8H5EYG7-F1
#
_cell.length_a   1.000
_cell.length_b   1.000
_cell.length_c   1.000
_cell.angle_alpha   90.00
_cell.angle_beta   90.00
_cell.angle_gamma   90.00
#
_symmetry.space_group_name_H-M   'P 1'
#
loop_
_entity.id
_entity.type
_entity.pdbx_description
1 polymer ?
#
loop_
_entity_poly.entity_id
_entity_poly.type
_entity_poly.pdbx_seq_one_letter_code
_entity_poly.pdbx_strand_id
1 'polypeptide(L)'
;MPAHSVLISGAGPSGLVLALALRKNGVDVRIIDKETGPRLGERGPGVSPRSLELHRILGTFDDVIKAGGPLPTSKDYDPQDPYKVMKTYNLMLSLEPTPAVPFCNPILLGQNHHERILREHLEQMGTKVEFGSDLRSFEQSNDGVRVEIVRRGEGEEVVENSEVSWLIGADGARSTVRKALGLSFLGETREDHEMIIGDIRLKSEPREFWERWGDPKSKIFISRPSSQDPDIISFLIAGRVDADNLMSTPSAVIDEFYEITQRKDIVPGEVIWVSKYRPNIRMVDQLGVGRVFLVGDAAHCHSPTGGQGLNSSIQDSFNLAWKLALVHKGIADDKLLRTYDEERLPVIAQMLNKTTELLKHTINDLDGTESKSEQKEIRKDMNQLGVNYRGSSIVLYGKDIAGYTSTRNIGYSKDSETAALPGDRAPEAPGLVRSGSTDGSATPTSLFGLLRPSLHTALVFSDTIGSASSLESIAEVVRGQPANVVHAVLIVKGLGRSNQVPANDVFDETLIDAEGYAFEGYHVAADQGIREGPVVVVVRPDGVIGARIRDAEGMDPNDPRVVGLIFGSLNSEGFHELIIAGRSTRDARYAIAAMLSLQMYELIACMRKEVRVVRATGYLEQEPSLTKTIHQIHPLWLLLMWAYVGDHDAALCSRVVHPIHALLAPCQFFSQGRRKSILLLLGSGYIALLGVDIWAFCTAIEVLPTGLYTITSIIYHTKGTGCFPNYGAGFMALRIGYSMLAAILMDSLSLAVVVVHCIRTGWNRDVSLARYFVNQGLTAFIAVTFVNVATAISFFSPPRYQTGVGLPLILTISNIFACRLILQLRSRVMPTAWELKQQHSRIIREGLQDRQPTEEDDWLMTTARSHQLPI
;
A
#
# COMPACT_ATOMS: atom_id res chain seq x y z
N MET A 1 27.65 8.37 -11.91
CA MET A 1 27.02 7.17 -11.31
C MET A 1 28.14 6.28 -10.81
N PRO A 2 27.95 5.58 -9.67
CA PRO A 2 28.97 4.66 -9.16
C PRO A 2 29.27 3.55 -10.18
N ALA A 3 30.48 2.99 -10.11
CA ALA A 3 30.93 1.93 -11.02
C ALA A 3 30.09 0.66 -10.90
N HIS A 4 29.55 0.40 -9.71
CA HIS A 4 28.57 -0.65 -9.43
C HIS A 4 27.38 -0.10 -8.64
N SER A 5 26.17 -0.56 -8.98
CA SER A 5 24.95 -0.13 -8.29
C SER A 5 24.80 -0.78 -6.91
N VAL A 6 25.15 -2.07 -6.81
CA VAL A 6 24.91 -2.88 -5.62
C VAL A 6 26.19 -3.60 -5.19
N LEU A 7 26.56 -3.49 -3.91
CA LEU A 7 27.59 -4.33 -3.29
C LEU A 7 26.93 -5.41 -2.43
N ILE A 8 27.31 -6.67 -2.65
CA ILE A 8 26.95 -7.82 -1.81
C ILE A 8 28.21 -8.28 -1.07
N SER A 9 28.15 -8.24 0.26
CA SER A 9 29.22 -8.71 1.14
C SER A 9 28.92 -10.14 1.60
N GLY A 10 29.62 -11.11 1.00
CA GLY A 10 29.47 -12.55 1.26
C GLY A 10 28.96 -13.32 0.04
N ALA A 11 29.70 -14.37 -0.36
CA ALA A 11 29.41 -15.22 -1.52
C ALA A 11 28.94 -16.63 -1.13
N GLY A 12 28.19 -16.72 -0.03
CA GLY A 12 27.41 -17.91 0.31
C GLY A 12 26.12 -18.03 -0.54
N PRO A 13 25.23 -18.99 -0.23
CA PRO A 13 24.05 -19.28 -1.05
C PRO A 13 23.12 -18.07 -1.22
N SER A 14 22.86 -17.29 -0.15
CA SER A 14 22.05 -16.08 -0.23
C SER A 14 22.66 -15.03 -1.15
N GLY A 15 23.95 -14.70 -0.94
CA GLY A 15 24.65 -13.68 -1.73
C GLY A 15 24.69 -14.03 -3.22
N LEU A 16 24.97 -15.29 -3.55
CA LEU A 16 25.03 -15.76 -4.95
C LEU A 16 23.65 -15.76 -5.63
N VAL A 17 22.60 -16.23 -4.94
CA VAL A 17 21.23 -16.17 -5.48
C VAL A 17 20.78 -14.73 -5.69
N LEU A 18 21.04 -13.84 -4.72
CA LEU A 18 20.70 -12.43 -4.82
C LEU A 18 21.44 -11.77 -6.00
N ALA A 19 22.75 -12.01 -6.12
CA ALA A 19 23.55 -11.50 -7.23
C ALA A 19 22.98 -11.93 -8.58
N LEU A 20 22.69 -13.22 -8.73
CA LEU A 20 22.15 -13.77 -9.99
C LEU A 20 20.76 -13.20 -10.31
N ALA A 21 19.88 -13.08 -9.30
CA ALA A 21 18.55 -12.50 -9.47
C ALA A 21 18.61 -11.01 -9.86
N LEU A 22 19.51 -10.22 -9.24
CA LEU A 22 19.73 -8.81 -9.57
C LEU A 22 20.33 -8.62 -10.97
N ARG A 23 21.30 -9.46 -11.35
CA ARG A 23 21.87 -9.45 -12.71
C ARG A 23 20.81 -9.79 -13.77
N LYS A 24 19.93 -10.76 -13.50
CA LYS A 24 18.78 -11.06 -14.38
C LYS A 24 17.75 -9.93 -14.42
N ASN A 25 17.71 -9.10 -13.39
CA ASN A 25 16.97 -7.84 -13.38
C ASN A 25 17.71 -6.69 -14.07
N GLY A 26 18.89 -6.89 -14.65
CA GLY A 26 19.67 -5.82 -15.28
C GLY A 26 20.23 -4.79 -14.29
N VAL A 27 20.37 -5.17 -13.01
CA VAL A 27 21.07 -4.35 -12.00
C VAL A 27 22.53 -4.75 -11.96
N ASP A 28 23.42 -3.77 -11.94
CA ASP A 28 24.85 -4.03 -11.84
C ASP A 28 25.27 -4.37 -10.41
N VAL A 29 26.06 -5.45 -10.26
CA VAL A 29 26.35 -6.07 -8.97
C VAL A 29 27.84 -6.34 -8.84
N ARG A 30 28.39 -5.95 -7.69
CA ARG A 30 29.68 -6.38 -7.18
C ARG A 30 29.46 -7.33 -6.01
N ILE A 31 30.14 -8.47 -5.99
CA ILE A 31 30.05 -9.44 -4.91
C ILE A 31 31.46 -9.79 -4.41
N ILE A 32 31.66 -9.61 -3.10
CA ILE A 32 32.94 -9.83 -2.43
C ILE A 32 32.82 -10.95 -1.41
N ASP A 33 33.91 -11.67 -1.15
CA ASP A 33 34.01 -12.59 -0.02
C ASP A 33 35.40 -12.50 0.60
N LYS A 34 35.46 -12.54 1.93
CA LYS A 34 36.71 -12.47 2.68
C LYS A 34 37.54 -13.74 2.58
N GLU A 35 36.91 -14.89 2.29
CA GLU A 35 37.63 -16.14 2.06
C GLU A 35 38.45 -16.00 0.77
N THR A 36 39.65 -16.58 0.72
CA THR A 36 40.54 -16.48 -0.46
C THR A 36 40.11 -17.37 -1.62
N GLY A 37 39.06 -18.17 -1.45
CA GLY A 37 38.48 -19.02 -2.47
C GLY A 37 37.18 -19.67 -1.99
N PRO A 38 36.53 -20.47 -2.85
CA PRO A 38 35.34 -21.23 -2.48
C PRO A 38 35.60 -22.15 -1.29
N ARG A 39 34.64 -22.22 -0.37
CA ARG A 39 34.73 -23.15 0.75
C ARG A 39 34.61 -24.60 0.28
N LEU A 40 35.42 -25.46 0.89
CA LEU A 40 35.34 -26.90 0.70
C LEU A 40 34.24 -27.49 1.59
N GLY A 41 33.59 -28.55 1.10
CA GLY A 41 32.75 -29.40 1.93
C GLY A 41 31.24 -29.18 1.89
N GLU A 42 30.48 -30.21 2.27
CA GLU A 42 29.02 -30.24 2.25
C GLU A 42 28.38 -29.88 3.60
N ARG A 43 28.52 -28.62 4.04
CA ARG A 43 27.98 -28.13 5.32
C ARG A 43 26.47 -28.35 5.51
N GLY A 44 25.73 -28.35 4.40
CA GLY A 44 24.30 -28.62 4.34
C GLY A 44 23.92 -29.10 2.94
N PRO A 45 23.13 -30.20 2.81
CA PRO A 45 22.80 -30.74 1.48
C PRO A 45 21.34 -30.56 1.05
N GLY A 46 20.41 -30.27 1.98
CA GLY A 46 18.99 -30.35 1.69
C GLY A 46 18.49 -29.16 0.89
N VAL A 47 18.04 -29.38 -0.35
CA VAL A 47 17.32 -28.38 -1.15
C VAL A 47 15.83 -28.73 -1.11
N SER A 48 15.01 -27.82 -0.58
CA SER A 48 13.57 -28.03 -0.37
C SER A 48 12.76 -27.89 -1.68
N PRO A 49 11.57 -28.48 -1.74
CA PRO A 49 10.59 -28.24 -2.82
C PRO A 49 10.44 -26.78 -3.23
N ARG A 50 10.21 -25.85 -2.29
CA ARG A 50 10.06 -24.44 -2.63
C ARG A 50 11.34 -23.83 -3.23
N SER A 51 12.52 -24.22 -2.74
CA SER A 51 13.79 -23.77 -3.34
C SER A 51 13.99 -24.31 -4.76
N LEU A 52 13.54 -25.53 -5.05
CA LEU A 52 13.57 -26.08 -6.41
C LEU A 52 12.68 -25.29 -7.37
N GLU A 53 11.48 -24.89 -6.93
CA GLU A 53 10.61 -23.98 -7.71
C GLU A 53 11.31 -22.65 -8.00
N LEU A 54 12.00 -22.07 -7.01
CA LEU A 54 12.77 -20.83 -7.22
C LEU A 54 13.96 -21.02 -8.16
N HIS A 55 14.67 -22.15 -8.10
CA HIS A 55 15.72 -22.46 -9.08
C HIS A 55 15.17 -22.61 -10.50
N ARG A 56 13.91 -23.06 -10.66
CA ARG A 56 13.24 -23.11 -11.96
C ARG A 56 13.03 -21.70 -12.51
N ILE A 57 12.54 -20.78 -11.68
CA ILE A 57 12.40 -19.36 -12.04
C ILE A 57 13.77 -18.71 -12.29
N LEU A 58 14.79 -19.04 -11.50
CA LEU A 58 16.15 -18.53 -11.67
C LEU A 58 16.81 -19.01 -12.98
N GLY A 59 16.36 -20.15 -13.52
CA GLY A 59 16.98 -20.81 -14.66
C GLY A 59 18.23 -21.63 -14.32
N THR A 60 18.38 -22.06 -13.06
CA THR A 60 19.49 -22.92 -12.61
C THR A 60 19.01 -24.34 -12.25
N PHE A 61 17.73 -24.63 -12.42
CA PHE A 61 17.08 -25.87 -11.99
C PHE A 61 17.70 -27.11 -12.61
N ASP A 62 17.95 -27.11 -13.92
CA ASP A 62 18.42 -28.30 -14.62
C ASP A 62 19.82 -28.72 -14.12
N ASP A 63 20.71 -27.76 -13.87
CA ASP A 63 22.03 -28.03 -13.29
C ASP A 63 21.94 -28.48 -11.83
N VAL A 64 21.03 -27.89 -11.05
CA VAL A 64 20.79 -28.28 -9.65
C VAL A 64 20.23 -29.71 -9.55
N ILE A 65 19.27 -30.08 -10.38
CA ILE A 65 18.72 -31.44 -10.43
C ILE A 65 19.76 -32.43 -10.94
N LYS A 66 20.51 -32.09 -11.99
CA LYS A 66 21.53 -32.95 -12.57
C LYS A 66 22.65 -33.26 -11.57
N ALA A 67 23.02 -32.28 -10.74
CA ALA A 67 24.07 -32.43 -9.76
C ALA A 67 23.61 -33.00 -8.41
N GLY A 68 22.31 -32.89 -8.11
CA GLY A 68 21.73 -33.41 -6.87
C GLY A 68 21.23 -34.85 -7.03
N GLY A 69 20.94 -35.48 -5.89
CA GLY A 69 20.39 -36.83 -5.85
C GLY A 69 19.18 -36.94 -4.90
N PRO A 70 18.39 -38.02 -5.00
CA PRO A 70 17.35 -38.31 -4.03
C PRO A 70 17.96 -38.58 -2.65
N LEU A 71 17.14 -38.52 -1.60
CA LEU A 71 17.59 -38.93 -0.28
C LEU A 71 17.87 -40.45 -0.23
N PRO A 72 19.05 -40.88 0.24
CA PRO A 72 19.34 -42.28 0.46
C PRO A 72 18.46 -42.90 1.54
N THR A 73 18.21 -44.20 1.41
CA THR A 73 17.57 -45.00 2.46
C THR A 73 18.43 -44.98 3.72
N SER A 74 17.80 -44.90 4.89
CA SER A 74 18.49 -44.86 6.17
C SER A 74 18.68 -46.24 6.79
N LYS A 75 19.82 -46.47 7.45
CA LYS A 75 20.13 -47.66 8.25
C LYS A 75 20.59 -47.28 9.66
N ASP A 76 19.96 -47.91 10.65
CA ASP A 76 20.40 -47.84 12.05
C ASP A 76 21.10 -49.16 12.41
N TYR A 77 22.31 -49.07 12.94
CA TYR A 77 23.13 -50.22 13.35
C TYR A 77 23.02 -50.50 14.85
N ASP A 78 23.23 -51.77 15.24
CA ASP A 78 23.24 -52.18 16.65
C ASP A 78 24.52 -51.65 17.34
N PRO A 79 24.42 -50.92 18.47
CA PRO A 79 25.61 -50.42 19.18
C PRO A 79 26.50 -51.54 19.75
N GLN A 80 25.97 -52.76 19.95
CA GLN A 80 26.73 -53.91 20.46
C GLN A 80 27.28 -54.81 19.35
N ASP A 81 26.70 -54.72 18.14
CA ASP A 81 27.16 -55.44 16.95
C ASP A 81 27.11 -54.51 15.72
N PRO A 82 28.23 -53.84 15.38
CA PRO A 82 28.26 -52.82 14.34
C PRO A 82 27.98 -53.36 12.91
N TYR A 83 27.96 -54.68 12.73
CA TYR A 83 27.64 -55.33 11.47
C TYR A 83 26.14 -55.62 11.31
N LYS A 84 25.38 -55.61 12.40
CA LYS A 84 23.96 -55.91 12.41
C LYS A 84 23.12 -54.65 12.18
N VAL A 85 22.34 -54.67 11.10
CA VAL A 85 21.34 -53.64 10.82
C VAL A 85 20.11 -53.88 11.68
N MET A 86 19.77 -52.92 12.53
CA MET A 86 18.56 -52.96 13.36
C MET A 86 17.32 -52.51 12.60
N LYS A 87 17.47 -51.48 11.75
CA LYS A 87 16.34 -50.86 11.06
C LYS A 87 16.78 -50.27 9.73
N THR A 88 15.95 -50.46 8.71
CA THR A 88 16.06 -49.80 7.40
C THR A 88 14.78 -49.01 7.14
N TYR A 89 14.87 -47.73 6.75
CA TYR A 89 13.70 -46.88 6.56
C TYR A 89 13.93 -45.61 5.71
N ASN A 90 12.84 -45.11 5.14
CA ASN A 90 12.60 -43.77 4.60
C ASN A 90 12.80 -42.63 5.62
N LEU A 91 13.85 -41.78 5.56
CA LEU A 91 13.91 -40.60 6.44
C LEU A 91 12.74 -39.64 6.19
N MET A 92 12.35 -39.52 4.92
CA MET A 92 11.15 -38.83 4.47
C MET A 92 10.29 -39.77 3.62
N LEU A 93 8.98 -39.53 3.65
CA LEU A 93 8.06 -40.18 2.74
C LEU A 93 8.24 -39.58 1.35
N SER A 94 8.42 -40.42 0.35
CA SER A 94 8.35 -39.98 -1.05
C SER A 94 6.91 -39.61 -1.35
N LEU A 95 6.70 -38.38 -1.77
CA LEU A 95 5.41 -37.90 -2.25
C LEU A 95 5.34 -38.10 -3.76
N GLU A 96 4.13 -38.32 -4.27
CA GLU A 96 3.90 -38.34 -5.71
C GLU A 96 3.71 -36.90 -6.22
N PRO A 97 4.37 -36.52 -7.34
CA PRO A 97 4.17 -35.23 -7.97
C PRO A 97 2.70 -34.99 -8.33
N THR A 98 2.25 -33.75 -8.16
CA THR A 98 0.95 -33.29 -8.68
C THR A 98 1.20 -32.19 -9.72
N PRO A 99 0.23 -31.89 -10.62
CA PRO A 99 0.39 -30.78 -11.56
C PRO A 99 0.76 -29.45 -10.88
N ALA A 100 0.19 -29.18 -9.69
CA ALA A 100 0.43 -27.96 -8.92
C ALA A 100 1.74 -27.96 -8.10
N VAL A 101 2.32 -29.14 -7.85
CA VAL A 101 3.53 -29.38 -7.06
C VAL A 101 4.36 -30.48 -7.73
N PRO A 102 5.02 -30.20 -8.87
CA PRO A 102 5.81 -31.21 -9.57
C PRO A 102 7.07 -31.60 -8.79
N PHE A 103 7.62 -30.67 -7.99
CA PHE A 103 8.87 -30.86 -7.24
C PHE A 103 8.57 -31.10 -5.76
N CYS A 104 7.76 -32.12 -5.44
CA CYS A 104 7.25 -32.37 -4.10
C CYS A 104 8.27 -33.00 -3.12
N ASN A 105 9.39 -33.53 -3.62
CA ASN A 105 10.43 -34.17 -2.82
C ASN A 105 11.71 -33.32 -2.80
N PRO A 106 12.37 -33.17 -1.64
CA PRO A 106 13.68 -32.53 -1.56
C PRO A 106 14.77 -33.38 -2.19
N ILE A 107 15.86 -32.73 -2.59
CA ILE A 107 17.08 -33.39 -3.09
C ILE A 107 18.25 -33.12 -2.15
N LEU A 108 19.28 -33.96 -2.25
CA LEU A 108 20.58 -33.74 -1.63
C LEU A 108 21.55 -33.19 -2.66
N LEU A 109 22.06 -32.00 -2.40
CA LEU A 109 23.11 -31.34 -3.15
C LEU A 109 24.03 -30.59 -2.18
N GLY A 110 25.30 -30.98 -2.11
CA GLY A 110 26.28 -30.31 -1.25
C GLY A 110 26.34 -28.79 -1.47
N GLN A 111 26.29 -28.01 -0.39
CA GLN A 111 26.29 -26.54 -0.45
C GLN A 111 27.44 -25.97 -1.29
N ASN A 112 28.67 -26.48 -1.17
CA ASN A 112 29.82 -26.07 -2.00
C ASN A 112 29.54 -26.17 -3.50
N HIS A 113 28.77 -27.18 -3.92
CA HIS A 113 28.41 -27.41 -5.31
C HIS A 113 27.23 -26.57 -5.76
N HIS A 114 26.24 -26.42 -4.88
CA HIS A 114 25.16 -25.46 -5.09
C HIS A 114 25.72 -24.06 -5.36
N GLU A 115 26.65 -23.61 -4.51
CA GLU A 115 27.36 -22.34 -4.70
C GLU A 115 28.21 -22.34 -5.99
N ARG A 116 28.85 -23.46 -6.35
CA ARG A 116 29.61 -23.58 -7.62
C ARG A 116 28.72 -23.34 -8.83
N ILE A 117 27.56 -24.01 -8.90
CA ILE A 117 26.59 -23.83 -10.00
C ILE A 117 26.16 -22.36 -10.08
N LEU A 118 25.84 -21.73 -8.95
CA LEU A 118 25.43 -20.33 -8.94
C LEU A 118 26.56 -19.38 -9.38
N ARG A 119 27.82 -19.65 -8.96
CA ARG A 119 28.99 -18.89 -9.44
C ARG A 119 29.17 -19.04 -10.95
N GLU A 120 29.08 -20.24 -11.50
CA GLU A 120 29.23 -20.50 -12.94
C GLU A 120 28.16 -19.74 -13.75
N HIS A 121 26.91 -19.73 -13.29
CA HIS A 121 25.85 -18.93 -13.92
C HIS A 121 26.11 -17.43 -13.82
N LEU A 122 26.64 -16.95 -12.68
CA LEU A 122 26.97 -15.55 -12.48
C LEU A 122 28.14 -15.10 -13.38
N GLU A 123 29.14 -15.95 -13.56
CA GLU A 123 30.29 -15.73 -14.43
C GLU A 123 29.88 -15.64 -15.90
N GLN A 124 28.93 -16.47 -16.34
CA GLN A 124 28.35 -16.38 -17.69
C GLN A 124 27.67 -15.03 -17.96
N MET A 125 27.23 -14.33 -16.89
CA MET A 125 26.68 -12.97 -16.96
C MET A 125 27.74 -11.87 -16.77
N GLY A 126 29.02 -12.22 -16.79
CA GLY A 126 30.15 -11.29 -16.67
C GLY A 126 30.44 -10.81 -15.25
N THR A 127 29.92 -11.48 -14.22
CA THR A 127 30.13 -11.09 -12.81
C THR A 127 30.89 -12.20 -12.08
N LYS A 128 32.03 -11.86 -11.48
CA LYS A 128 32.88 -12.78 -10.73
C LYS A 128 32.85 -12.44 -9.24
N VAL A 129 33.03 -13.45 -8.40
CA VAL A 129 33.25 -13.24 -6.97
C VAL A 129 34.66 -12.75 -6.72
N GLU A 130 34.79 -11.62 -6.04
CA GLU A 130 36.06 -11.09 -5.56
C GLU A 130 36.40 -11.74 -4.21
N PHE A 131 37.08 -12.88 -4.26
CA PHE A 131 37.62 -13.55 -3.08
C PHE A 131 38.78 -12.75 -2.45
N GLY A 132 39.04 -12.97 -1.16
CA GLY A 132 40.06 -12.26 -0.38
C GLY A 132 39.72 -10.78 -0.12
N SER A 133 38.46 -10.37 -0.31
CA SER A 133 37.99 -9.00 -0.17
C SER A 133 36.96 -8.91 0.96
N ASP A 134 37.30 -8.23 2.05
CA ASP A 134 36.46 -8.13 3.25
C ASP A 134 35.85 -6.74 3.40
N LEU A 135 34.57 -6.65 3.74
CA LEU A 135 33.93 -5.38 4.07
C LEU A 135 34.28 -5.00 5.50
N ARG A 136 35.02 -3.90 5.67
CA ARG A 136 35.46 -3.44 6.99
C ARG A 136 34.47 -2.50 7.65
N SER A 137 33.97 -1.52 6.90
CA SER A 137 33.02 -0.53 7.39
C SER A 137 32.24 0.10 6.24
N PHE A 138 31.16 0.79 6.57
CA PHE A 138 30.41 1.61 5.62
C PHE A 138 29.75 2.80 6.30
N GLU A 139 29.43 3.82 5.50
CA GLU A 139 28.60 4.95 5.88
C GLU A 139 27.51 5.12 4.84
N GLN A 140 26.25 5.22 5.27
CA GLN A 140 25.12 5.45 4.36
C GLN A 140 24.60 6.88 4.45
N SER A 141 24.07 7.36 3.33
CA SER A 141 23.41 8.65 3.17
C SER A 141 22.12 8.46 2.35
N ASN A 142 21.37 9.55 2.13
CA ASN A 142 20.20 9.50 1.26
C ASN A 142 20.55 9.18 -0.20
N ASP A 143 21.79 9.40 -0.64
CA ASP A 143 22.20 9.28 -2.05
C ASP A 143 22.97 7.98 -2.37
N GLY A 144 23.44 7.26 -1.35
CA GLY A 144 24.21 6.03 -1.52
C GLY A 144 24.94 5.60 -0.26
N VAL A 145 25.80 4.59 -0.41
CA VAL A 145 26.60 3.96 0.64
C VAL A 145 28.08 4.04 0.25
N ARG A 146 28.89 4.68 1.09
CA ARG A 146 30.36 4.61 1.05
C ARG A 146 30.81 3.37 1.79
N VAL A 147 31.68 2.57 1.18
CA VAL A 147 32.15 1.30 1.72
C VAL A 147 33.67 1.26 1.74
N GLU A 148 34.24 0.70 2.80
CA GLU A 148 35.67 0.41 2.95
C GLU A 148 35.87 -1.11 2.80
N ILE A 149 36.53 -1.53 1.73
CA ILE A 149 36.83 -2.92 1.41
C ILE A 149 38.33 -3.14 1.60
N VAL A 150 38.71 -4.18 2.32
CA VAL A 150 40.10 -4.57 2.51
C VAL A 150 40.39 -5.80 1.65
N ARG A 151 41.34 -5.67 0.73
CA ARG A 151 41.85 -6.80 -0.04
C ARG A 151 43.11 -7.34 0.62
N ARG A 152 43.13 -8.66 0.84
CA ARG A 152 44.31 -9.38 1.36
C ARG A 152 44.99 -10.11 0.22
N GLY A 153 46.06 -9.52 -0.32
CA GLY A 153 46.90 -10.13 -1.36
C GLY A 153 48.36 -10.16 -0.92
N GLU A 154 49.05 -11.28 -1.12
CA GLU A 154 50.51 -11.47 -0.96
C GLU A 154 51.21 -10.71 0.19
N GLY A 155 50.57 -10.60 1.35
CA GLY A 155 51.17 -10.02 2.57
C GLY A 155 50.96 -8.52 2.80
N GLU A 156 50.28 -7.80 1.90
CA GLU A 156 49.86 -6.39 2.12
C GLU A 156 48.33 -6.26 2.13
N GLU A 157 47.80 -5.50 3.09
CA GLU A 157 46.38 -5.12 3.12
C GLU A 157 46.18 -3.85 2.30
N VAL A 158 45.44 -3.97 1.18
CA VAL A 158 45.07 -2.82 0.35
C VAL A 158 43.66 -2.39 0.71
N VAL A 159 43.52 -1.15 1.15
CA VAL A 159 42.21 -0.54 1.47
C VAL A 159 41.65 0.15 0.22
N GLU A 160 40.47 -0.29 -0.21
CA GLU A 160 39.71 0.29 -1.31
C GLU A 160 38.46 0.99 -0.76
N ASN A 161 38.30 2.28 -1.06
CA ASN A 161 37.06 3.00 -0.79
C ASN A 161 36.21 3.05 -2.05
N SER A 162 34.93 2.71 -1.93
CA SER A 162 33.99 2.69 -3.05
C SER A 162 32.65 3.30 -2.67
N GLU A 163 31.90 3.77 -3.67
CA GLU A 163 30.51 4.23 -3.52
C GLU A 163 29.58 3.32 -4.30
N VAL A 164 28.48 2.93 -3.67
CA VAL A 164 27.42 2.10 -4.26
C VAL A 164 26.05 2.65 -3.89
N SER A 165 25.01 2.35 -4.67
CA SER A 165 23.65 2.76 -4.33
C SER A 165 23.05 1.93 -3.20
N TRP A 166 23.45 0.65 -3.09
CA TRP A 166 22.91 -0.29 -2.11
C TRP A 166 23.99 -1.23 -1.59
N LEU A 167 23.91 -1.58 -0.31
CA LEU A 167 24.76 -2.59 0.34
C LEU A 167 23.90 -3.73 0.89
N ILE A 168 24.28 -4.97 0.62
CA ILE A 168 23.63 -6.15 1.19
C ILE A 168 24.64 -7.00 1.96
N GLY A 169 24.34 -7.23 3.24
CA GLY A 169 25.04 -8.19 4.10
C GLY A 169 24.54 -9.61 3.86
N ALA A 170 25.37 -10.41 3.22
CA ALA A 170 25.23 -11.86 3.06
C ALA A 170 26.40 -12.61 3.74
N ASP A 171 27.01 -11.98 4.75
CA ASP A 171 28.28 -12.34 5.39
C ASP A 171 28.10 -13.27 6.62
N GLY A 172 26.92 -13.88 6.72
CA GLY A 172 26.60 -14.98 7.63
C GLY A 172 26.46 -14.59 9.12
N ALA A 173 26.45 -15.60 9.99
CA ALA A 173 26.10 -15.45 11.42
C ALA A 173 26.92 -14.38 12.17
N ARG A 174 28.17 -14.12 11.74
CA ARG A 174 29.07 -13.12 12.36
C ARG A 174 29.06 -11.75 11.67
N SER A 175 28.07 -11.51 10.81
CA SER A 175 27.91 -10.35 9.94
C SER A 175 28.48 -9.04 10.50
N THR A 176 29.40 -8.46 9.76
CA THR A 176 29.92 -7.10 9.97
C THR A 176 28.83 -6.09 9.64
N VAL A 177 28.06 -6.32 8.57
CA VAL A 177 26.98 -5.43 8.15
C VAL A 177 25.91 -5.27 9.22
N ARG A 178 25.40 -6.39 9.78
CA ARG A 178 24.40 -6.37 10.85
C ARG A 178 24.89 -5.59 12.07
N LYS A 179 26.13 -5.83 12.49
CA LYS A 179 26.74 -5.16 13.66
C LYS A 179 26.91 -3.67 13.42
N ALA A 180 27.36 -3.27 12.24
CA ALA A 180 27.54 -1.86 11.88
C ALA A 180 26.20 -1.11 11.78
N LEU A 181 25.11 -1.78 11.41
CA LEU A 181 23.75 -1.21 11.49
C LEU A 181 23.20 -1.11 12.92
N GLY A 182 23.85 -1.72 13.91
CA GLY A 182 23.35 -1.77 15.28
C GLY A 182 22.08 -2.61 15.45
N LEU A 183 21.79 -3.51 14.50
CA LEU A 183 20.61 -4.37 14.55
C LEU A 183 20.73 -5.44 15.62
N SER A 184 19.61 -5.79 16.25
CA SER A 184 19.57 -6.82 17.28
C SER A 184 19.85 -8.21 16.67
N PHE A 185 20.25 -9.17 17.51
CA PHE A 185 20.35 -10.58 17.09
C PHE A 185 19.80 -11.49 18.17
N LEU A 186 18.48 -11.37 18.33
CA LEU A 186 17.67 -11.95 19.39
C LEU A 186 17.64 -13.47 19.26
N GLY A 187 17.69 -14.17 20.40
CA GLY A 187 17.69 -15.62 20.47
C GLY A 187 18.87 -16.16 21.29
N GLU A 188 19.11 -17.45 21.19
CA GLU A 188 20.06 -18.17 22.05
C GLU A 188 21.04 -19.02 21.24
N THR A 189 22.20 -19.26 21.84
CA THR A 189 23.17 -20.23 21.36
C THR A 189 23.24 -21.33 22.40
N ARG A 190 23.00 -22.57 21.98
CA ARG A 190 23.04 -23.72 22.88
C ARG A 190 24.46 -24.27 22.96
N GLU A 191 25.14 -23.94 24.06
CA GLU A 191 26.51 -24.40 24.31
C GLU A 191 26.58 -25.85 24.80
N ASP A 192 25.46 -26.39 25.27
CA ASP A 192 25.33 -27.72 25.86
C ASP A 192 25.27 -28.88 24.84
N HIS A 193 25.20 -28.58 23.53
CA HIS A 193 25.03 -29.56 22.45
C HIS A 193 25.98 -29.31 21.28
N GLU A 194 27.27 -29.58 21.48
CA GLU A 194 28.28 -29.47 20.44
C GLU A 194 28.23 -30.66 19.47
N MET A 195 28.39 -30.38 18.18
CA MET A 195 28.44 -31.38 17.13
C MET A 195 29.67 -31.13 16.26
N ILE A 196 30.25 -32.20 15.73
CA ILE A 196 31.28 -32.13 14.70
C ILE A 196 30.64 -32.50 13.37
N ILE A 197 30.89 -31.70 12.35
CA ILE A 197 30.48 -31.99 10.97
C ILE A 197 31.70 -31.95 10.07
N GLY A 198 31.71 -32.75 9.01
CA GLY A 198 32.82 -32.77 8.06
C GLY A 198 32.58 -33.72 6.91
N ASP A 199 33.59 -33.82 6.03
CA ASP A 199 33.63 -34.82 4.96
C ASP A 199 34.92 -35.64 5.03
N ILE A 200 34.80 -36.93 4.75
CA ILE A 200 35.90 -37.89 4.70
C ILE A 200 35.85 -38.60 3.36
N ARG A 201 36.98 -38.63 2.64
CA ARG A 201 37.18 -39.53 1.50
C ARG A 201 37.54 -40.91 2.01
N LEU A 202 36.82 -41.93 1.57
CA LEU A 202 37.06 -43.33 1.86
C LEU A 202 38.09 -43.92 0.89
N LYS A 203 38.80 -44.95 1.36
CA LYS A 203 39.64 -45.84 0.55
C LYS A 203 39.01 -47.22 0.34
N SER A 204 37.93 -47.51 1.09
CA SER A 204 37.07 -48.68 0.92
C SER A 204 36.00 -48.40 -0.13
N GLU A 205 35.20 -49.43 -0.45
CA GLU A 205 34.05 -49.29 -1.34
C GLU A 205 33.10 -48.14 -0.92
N PRO A 206 32.51 -47.43 -1.90
CA PRO A 206 31.48 -46.41 -1.68
C PRO A 206 30.34 -46.84 -0.77
N ARG A 207 29.73 -45.86 -0.10
CA ARG A 207 28.55 -46.06 0.74
C ARG A 207 27.30 -45.57 0.02
N GLU A 208 26.19 -46.28 0.20
CA GLU A 208 24.93 -45.97 -0.49
C GLU A 208 23.80 -45.52 0.45
N PHE A 209 24.00 -45.62 1.76
CA PHE A 209 22.95 -45.42 2.75
C PHE A 209 23.21 -44.18 3.60
N TRP A 210 22.14 -43.64 4.18
CA TRP A 210 22.25 -42.73 5.31
C TRP A 210 22.39 -43.56 6.58
N GLU A 211 23.58 -43.62 7.15
CA GLU A 211 23.94 -44.61 8.16
C GLU A 211 24.11 -43.97 9.53
N ARG A 212 23.64 -44.65 10.58
CA ARG A 212 23.76 -44.23 11.98
C ARG A 212 24.37 -45.35 12.81
N TRP A 213 25.47 -45.05 13.49
CA TRP A 213 26.21 -45.97 14.37
C TRP A 213 26.42 -45.37 15.75
N GLY A 214 26.60 -46.24 16.74
CA GLY A 214 26.78 -45.86 18.14
C GLY A 214 25.45 -45.71 18.89
N ASP A 215 25.55 -45.35 20.17
CA ASP A 215 24.40 -45.13 21.05
C ASP A 215 24.25 -43.63 21.29
N PRO A 216 23.09 -43.02 20.96
CA PRO A 216 22.81 -41.61 21.23
C PRO A 216 23.09 -41.14 22.67
N LYS A 217 22.96 -42.02 23.68
CA LYS A 217 23.26 -41.72 25.10
C LYS A 217 24.74 -41.51 25.38
N SER A 218 25.61 -41.98 24.48
CA SER A 218 27.05 -41.88 24.55
C SER A 218 27.57 -41.01 23.42
N LYS A 219 27.87 -41.60 22.27
CA LYS A 219 28.33 -40.94 21.05
C LYS A 219 27.64 -41.59 19.85
N ILE A 220 27.26 -40.77 18.87
CA ILE A 220 26.67 -41.21 17.62
C ILE A 220 27.47 -40.67 16.43
N PHE A 221 27.67 -41.52 15.43
CA PHE A 221 28.23 -41.14 14.14
C PHE A 221 27.13 -41.32 13.09
N ILE A 222 26.81 -40.24 12.38
CA ILE A 222 25.83 -40.23 11.30
C ILE A 222 26.57 -39.89 10.03
N SER A 223 26.38 -40.66 8.96
CA SER A 223 26.96 -40.31 7.66
C SER A 223 26.02 -40.57 6.51
N ARG A 224 26.35 -39.97 5.37
CA ARG A 224 25.72 -40.21 4.08
C ARG A 224 26.76 -40.08 2.97
N PRO A 225 26.51 -40.67 1.79
CA PRO A 225 27.31 -40.33 0.62
C PRO A 225 27.20 -38.84 0.26
N SER A 226 28.30 -38.30 -0.24
CA SER A 226 28.34 -37.04 -0.99
C SER A 226 27.49 -37.18 -2.25
N SER A 227 26.89 -36.07 -2.70
CA SER A 227 26.13 -36.08 -3.96
C SER A 227 27.03 -36.09 -5.21
N GLN A 228 28.35 -36.01 -5.06
CA GLN A 228 29.29 -35.82 -6.18
C GLN A 228 30.33 -36.91 -6.33
N ASP A 229 30.94 -37.32 -5.22
CA ASP A 229 32.03 -38.29 -5.22
C ASP A 229 31.55 -39.46 -4.36
N PRO A 230 31.30 -40.64 -4.95
CA PRO A 230 30.81 -41.81 -4.21
C PRO A 230 31.82 -42.27 -3.13
N ASP A 231 33.09 -41.87 -3.26
CA ASP A 231 34.12 -42.16 -2.27
C ASP A 231 34.08 -41.18 -1.09
N ILE A 232 33.34 -40.06 -1.17
CA ILE A 232 33.22 -39.09 -0.07
C ILE A 232 31.96 -39.36 0.74
N ILE A 233 32.11 -39.41 2.06
CA ILE A 233 30.99 -39.35 3.00
C ILE A 233 30.98 -38.01 3.73
N SER A 234 29.79 -37.43 3.86
CA SER A 234 29.54 -36.34 4.81
C SER A 234 29.09 -36.94 6.13
N PHE A 235 29.67 -36.46 7.23
CA PHE A 235 29.42 -36.99 8.56
C PHE A 235 29.03 -35.93 9.58
N LEU A 236 28.35 -36.40 10.62
CA LEU A 236 28.04 -35.69 11.85
C LEU A 236 28.37 -36.60 13.04
N ILE A 237 29.12 -36.06 14.01
CA ILE A 237 29.39 -36.67 15.31
C ILE A 237 28.69 -35.85 16.39
N ALA A 238 27.91 -36.52 17.23
CA ALA A 238 27.19 -35.88 18.33
C ALA A 238 27.20 -36.76 19.59
N GLY A 239 26.76 -36.19 20.72
CA GLY A 239 26.78 -36.83 22.04
C GLY A 239 27.91 -36.28 22.91
N ARG A 240 28.46 -37.12 23.79
CA ARG A 240 29.55 -36.78 24.71
C ARG A 240 30.90 -36.83 24.00
N VAL A 241 31.13 -35.88 23.11
CA VAL A 241 32.35 -35.79 22.28
C VAL A 241 33.25 -34.65 22.76
N ASP A 242 34.57 -34.88 22.72
CA ASP A 242 35.56 -33.82 22.94
C ASP A 242 35.78 -33.08 21.62
N ALA A 243 34.94 -32.08 21.36
CA ALA A 243 34.97 -31.33 20.12
C ALA A 243 36.31 -30.60 19.89
N ASP A 244 37.02 -30.19 20.95
CA ASP A 244 38.29 -29.49 20.80
C ASP A 244 39.41 -30.46 20.40
N ASN A 245 39.41 -31.68 20.94
CA ASN A 245 40.30 -32.75 20.48
C ASN A 245 40.03 -33.12 19.02
N LEU A 246 38.76 -33.26 18.61
CA LEU A 246 38.39 -33.62 17.24
C LEU A 246 38.75 -32.54 16.20
N MET A 247 38.84 -31.28 16.63
CA MET A 247 39.30 -30.17 15.78
C MET A 247 40.83 -30.04 15.74
N SER A 248 41.57 -30.81 16.55
CA SER A 248 43.03 -30.67 16.66
C SER A 248 43.79 -31.29 15.49
N THR A 249 43.40 -32.50 15.06
CA THR A 249 44.04 -33.21 13.94
C THR A 249 43.03 -34.06 13.16
N PRO A 250 43.26 -34.27 11.84
CA PRO A 250 42.48 -35.22 11.06
C PRO A 250 42.46 -36.65 11.63
N SER A 251 43.56 -37.10 12.25
CA SER A 251 43.64 -38.43 12.85
C SER A 251 42.67 -38.60 14.01
N ALA A 252 42.44 -37.56 14.82
CA ALA A 252 41.49 -37.61 15.93
C ALA A 252 40.06 -37.92 15.45
N VAL A 253 39.67 -37.36 14.30
CA VAL A 253 38.36 -37.66 13.67
C VAL A 253 38.27 -39.13 13.22
N ILE A 254 39.35 -39.68 12.67
CA ILE A 254 39.41 -41.07 12.20
C ILE A 254 39.39 -42.05 13.39
N ASP A 255 40.13 -41.73 14.46
CA ASP A 255 40.15 -42.53 15.68
C ASP A 255 38.75 -42.57 16.32
N GLU A 256 38.09 -41.41 16.41
CA GLU A 256 36.73 -41.28 16.91
C GLU A 256 35.71 -42.03 16.02
N PHE A 257 35.86 -41.96 14.70
CA PHE A 257 35.06 -42.76 13.77
C PHE A 257 35.18 -44.26 14.10
N TYR A 258 36.39 -44.77 14.31
CA TYR A 258 36.58 -46.18 14.65
C TYR A 258 36.10 -46.54 16.06
N GLU A 259 36.21 -45.63 17.03
CA GLU A 259 35.68 -45.82 18.38
C GLU A 259 34.16 -45.99 18.35
N ILE A 260 33.45 -45.11 17.63
CA ILE A 260 31.99 -45.12 17.57
C ILE A 260 31.47 -46.23 16.67
N THR A 261 32.01 -46.35 15.45
CA THR A 261 31.46 -47.27 14.45
C THR A 261 31.92 -48.71 14.64
N GLN A 262 33.12 -48.92 15.19
CA GLN A 262 33.79 -50.22 15.27
C GLN A 262 33.92 -50.96 13.93
N ARG A 263 33.71 -50.28 12.80
CA ARG A 263 33.72 -50.86 11.44
C ARG A 263 35.09 -50.80 10.81
N LYS A 264 35.90 -51.86 10.98
CA LYS A 264 37.25 -51.94 10.42
C LYS A 264 37.29 -52.19 8.90
N ASP A 265 36.18 -52.63 8.33
CA ASP A 265 35.99 -52.80 6.88
C ASP A 265 35.77 -51.47 6.15
N ILE A 266 35.39 -50.42 6.86
CA ILE A 266 35.35 -49.06 6.32
C ILE A 266 36.73 -48.42 6.57
N VAL A 267 37.36 -47.96 5.51
CA VAL A 267 38.74 -47.42 5.57
C VAL A 267 38.70 -45.93 5.25
N PRO A 268 38.67 -45.04 6.27
CA PRO A 268 38.85 -43.60 6.08
C PRO A 268 40.18 -43.28 5.42
N GLY A 269 40.16 -42.34 4.49
CA GLY A 269 41.32 -41.76 3.84
C GLY A 269 41.55 -40.33 4.33
N GLU A 270 41.35 -39.37 3.43
CA GLU A 270 41.59 -37.95 3.68
C GLU A 270 40.36 -37.32 4.37
N VAL A 271 40.57 -36.60 5.48
CA VAL A 271 39.55 -35.70 6.06
C VAL A 271 39.62 -34.39 5.30
N ILE A 272 38.61 -34.11 4.47
CA ILE A 272 38.59 -32.97 3.56
C ILE A 272 38.35 -31.67 4.31
N TRP A 273 37.42 -31.70 5.25
CA TRP A 273 37.15 -30.60 6.16
C TRP A 273 36.46 -31.12 7.41
N VAL A 274 36.58 -30.35 8.48
CA VAL A 274 35.89 -30.57 9.74
C VAL A 274 35.55 -29.22 10.37
N SER A 275 34.39 -29.12 10.99
CA SER A 275 33.98 -27.94 11.72
C SER A 275 33.22 -28.33 12.97
N LYS A 276 33.50 -27.58 14.03
CA LYS A 276 32.67 -27.51 15.22
C LYS A 276 31.38 -26.75 14.90
N TYR A 277 30.25 -27.32 15.28
CA TYR A 277 28.93 -26.73 15.11
C TYR A 277 28.22 -26.64 16.46
N ARG A 278 27.51 -25.53 16.67
CA ARG A 278 26.65 -25.30 17.83
C ARG A 278 25.30 -24.79 17.34
N PRO A 279 24.17 -25.33 17.82
CA PRO A 279 22.86 -24.79 17.48
C PRO A 279 22.77 -23.32 17.88
N ASN A 280 22.57 -22.47 16.87
CA ASN A 280 22.41 -21.03 17.04
C ASN A 280 21.06 -20.64 16.46
N ILE A 281 20.13 -20.20 17.32
CA ILE A 281 18.76 -19.91 16.94
C ILE A 281 18.58 -18.41 17.19
N ARG A 282 18.71 -17.63 16.12
CA ARG A 282 18.71 -16.16 16.23
C ARG A 282 18.04 -15.49 15.06
N MET A 283 17.49 -14.30 15.28
CA MET A 283 17.03 -13.42 14.22
C MET A 283 17.19 -11.94 14.57
N VAL A 284 17.27 -11.11 13.54
CA VAL A 284 17.16 -9.65 13.64
C VAL A 284 15.72 -9.21 13.84
N ASP A 285 15.54 -8.00 14.34
CA ASP A 285 14.25 -7.30 14.47
C ASP A 285 13.85 -6.54 13.19
N GLN A 286 14.82 -6.21 12.33
CA GLN A 286 14.63 -5.58 11.03
C GLN A 286 15.62 -6.16 10.02
N LEU A 287 15.21 -6.39 8.77
CA LEU A 287 16.09 -6.96 7.74
C LEU A 287 16.82 -5.89 6.94
N GLY A 288 16.44 -4.62 7.05
CA GLY A 288 17.17 -3.53 6.41
C GLY A 288 16.87 -2.15 6.98
N VAL A 289 17.84 -1.25 6.85
CA VAL A 289 17.75 0.13 7.32
C VAL A 289 18.33 1.05 6.24
N GLY A 290 17.49 1.94 5.71
CA GLY A 290 17.88 2.87 4.65
C GLY A 290 18.30 2.13 3.38
N ARG A 291 19.57 2.23 3.02
CA ARG A 291 20.14 1.65 1.79
C ARG A 291 20.89 0.33 2.03
N VAL A 292 20.74 -0.25 3.23
CA VAL A 292 21.49 -1.43 3.64
C VAL A 292 20.54 -2.53 4.11
N PHE A 293 20.69 -3.74 3.57
CA PHE A 293 19.83 -4.89 3.85
C PHE A 293 20.65 -6.13 4.25
N LEU A 294 20.02 -7.10 4.91
CA LEU A 294 20.61 -8.36 5.34
C LEU A 294 19.83 -9.53 4.72
N VAL A 295 20.53 -10.60 4.34
CA VAL A 295 19.91 -11.83 3.82
C VAL A 295 20.53 -13.08 4.46
N GLY A 296 19.72 -14.13 4.64
CA GLY A 296 20.15 -15.42 5.17
C GLY A 296 20.77 -15.33 6.57
N ASP A 297 21.86 -16.08 6.80
CA ASP A 297 22.54 -16.17 8.11
C ASP A 297 22.99 -14.82 8.71
N ALA A 298 23.12 -13.77 7.90
CA ALA A 298 23.37 -12.42 8.39
C ALA A 298 22.17 -11.86 9.19
N ALA A 299 20.95 -12.26 8.82
CA ALA A 299 19.70 -11.86 9.45
C ALA A 299 19.15 -12.91 10.43
N HIS A 300 19.28 -14.20 10.14
CA HIS A 300 18.72 -15.26 11.00
C HIS A 300 19.51 -16.56 10.91
N CYS A 301 19.70 -17.24 12.04
CA CYS A 301 20.34 -18.54 12.10
C CYS A 301 19.36 -19.59 12.59
N HIS A 302 19.30 -20.71 11.88
CA HIS A 302 18.49 -21.87 12.24
C HIS A 302 19.34 -22.94 12.93
N SER A 303 18.67 -23.80 13.70
CA SER A 303 19.25 -25.10 14.07
C SER A 303 19.46 -25.97 12.81
N PRO A 304 20.39 -26.93 12.82
CA PRO A 304 20.66 -27.76 11.64
C PRO A 304 19.52 -28.77 11.41
N THR A 305 18.77 -29.07 12.47
CA THR A 305 17.57 -29.89 12.45
C THR A 305 16.52 -29.29 11.54
N GLY A 306 16.19 -30.03 10.47
CA GLY A 306 15.21 -29.63 9.46
C GLY A 306 15.80 -28.98 8.21
N GLY A 307 17.10 -28.68 8.15
CA GLY A 307 17.77 -28.24 6.93
C GLY A 307 17.28 -26.91 6.35
N GLN A 308 16.83 -25.96 7.18
CA GLN A 308 16.10 -24.78 6.71
C GLN A 308 16.99 -23.57 6.36
N GLY A 309 18.21 -23.46 6.92
CA GLY A 309 19.04 -22.26 6.76
C GLY A 309 19.28 -21.86 5.30
N LEU A 310 19.77 -22.79 4.47
CA LEU A 310 19.98 -22.57 3.04
C LEU A 310 18.67 -22.21 2.32
N ASN A 311 17.60 -22.94 2.61
CA ASN A 311 16.32 -22.78 1.91
C ASN A 311 15.61 -21.45 2.23
N SER A 312 15.59 -21.04 3.51
CA SER A 312 15.13 -19.71 3.91
C SER A 312 15.96 -18.60 3.26
N SER A 313 17.28 -18.79 3.21
CA SER A 313 18.23 -17.82 2.63
C SER A 313 18.01 -17.57 1.13
N ILE A 314 17.66 -18.62 0.36
CA ILE A 314 17.30 -18.50 -1.05
C ILE A 314 16.04 -17.64 -1.21
N GLN A 315 15.01 -17.90 -0.39
CA GLN A 315 13.75 -17.15 -0.44
C GLN A 315 13.92 -15.68 -0.06
N ASP A 316 14.74 -15.37 0.95
CA ASP A 316 15.04 -13.99 1.33
C ASP A 316 15.64 -13.21 0.16
N SER A 317 16.60 -13.83 -0.52
CA SER A 317 17.33 -13.26 -1.64
C SER A 317 16.40 -12.98 -2.82
N PHE A 318 15.52 -13.93 -3.15
CA PHE A 318 14.50 -13.76 -4.18
C PHE A 318 13.51 -12.64 -3.86
N ASN A 319 13.03 -12.60 -2.61
CA ASN A 319 12.06 -11.61 -2.17
C ASN A 319 12.62 -10.18 -2.25
N LEU A 320 13.88 -9.99 -1.85
CA LEU A 320 14.55 -8.69 -1.89
C LEU A 320 14.94 -8.28 -3.32
N ALA A 321 15.42 -9.21 -4.15
CA ALA A 321 16.03 -8.89 -5.46
C ALA A 321 15.12 -8.06 -6.37
N TRP A 322 13.88 -8.50 -6.57
CA TRP A 322 12.96 -7.82 -7.49
C TRP A 322 12.51 -6.46 -6.95
N LYS A 323 12.29 -6.35 -5.63
CA LYS A 323 11.92 -5.10 -4.96
C LYS A 323 13.04 -4.07 -5.10
N LEU A 324 14.27 -4.48 -4.79
CA LEU A 324 15.46 -3.64 -4.92
C LEU A 324 15.68 -3.23 -6.38
N ALA A 325 15.48 -4.12 -7.34
CA ALA A 325 15.62 -3.80 -8.74
C ALA A 325 14.62 -2.74 -9.21
N LEU A 326 13.34 -2.85 -8.83
CA LEU A 326 12.32 -1.86 -9.21
C LEU A 326 12.59 -0.50 -8.57
N VAL A 327 12.95 -0.46 -7.29
CA VAL A 327 13.29 0.78 -6.60
C VAL A 327 14.56 1.41 -7.17
N HIS A 328 15.60 0.62 -7.41
CA HIS A 328 16.85 1.12 -8.00
C HIS A 328 16.65 1.74 -9.38
N LYS A 329 15.75 1.17 -10.20
CA LYS A 329 15.40 1.69 -11.52
C LYS A 329 14.45 2.90 -11.48
N GLY A 330 13.99 3.32 -10.29
CA GLY A 330 13.00 4.38 -10.13
C GLY A 330 11.59 4.00 -10.63
N ILE A 331 11.31 2.69 -10.76
CA ILE A 331 9.99 2.17 -11.16
C ILE A 331 9.07 2.09 -9.95
N ALA A 332 9.63 1.78 -8.76
CA ALA A 332 8.91 1.67 -7.50
C ALA A 332 9.42 2.65 -6.45
N ASP A 333 8.57 2.99 -5.48
CA ASP A 333 8.93 3.81 -4.31
C ASP A 333 9.71 2.99 -3.27
N ASP A 334 10.59 3.64 -2.50
CA ASP A 334 11.36 3.03 -1.42
C ASP A 334 10.47 2.29 -0.38
N LYS A 335 9.20 2.67 -0.23
CA LYS A 335 8.22 1.96 0.62
C LYS A 335 8.06 0.49 0.21
N LEU A 336 8.28 0.13 -1.05
CA LEU A 336 8.26 -1.28 -1.49
C LEU A 336 9.29 -2.12 -0.73
N LEU A 337 10.46 -1.56 -0.42
CA LEU A 337 11.52 -2.28 0.31
C LEU A 337 11.11 -2.61 1.75
N ARG A 338 10.22 -1.82 2.38
CA ARG A 338 9.69 -2.11 3.73
C ARG A 338 8.89 -3.41 3.76
N THR A 339 8.29 -3.80 2.64
CA THR A 339 7.55 -5.06 2.55
C THR A 339 8.46 -6.28 2.66
N TYR A 340 9.79 -6.13 2.54
CA TYR A 340 10.73 -7.22 2.84
C TYR A 340 10.62 -7.65 4.31
N ASP A 341 10.55 -6.69 5.23
CA ASP A 341 10.33 -6.94 6.66
C ASP A 341 8.93 -7.51 6.92
N GLU A 342 7.90 -6.87 6.35
CA GLU A 342 6.49 -7.30 6.50
C GLU A 342 6.29 -8.76 6.10
N GLU A 343 7.01 -9.21 5.08
CA GLU A 343 6.87 -10.55 4.52
C GLU A 343 7.79 -11.57 5.18
N ARG A 344 9.09 -11.27 5.31
CA ARG A 344 10.08 -12.30 5.69
C ARG A 344 10.24 -12.47 7.18
N LEU A 345 10.11 -11.43 8.01
CA LEU A 345 10.27 -11.58 9.46
C LEU A 345 9.25 -12.54 10.09
N PRO A 346 7.93 -12.49 9.76
CA PRO A 346 6.97 -13.46 10.29
C PRO A 346 7.27 -14.90 9.87
N VAL A 347 7.73 -15.10 8.63
CA VAL A 347 8.11 -16.43 8.11
C VAL A 347 9.32 -16.97 8.86
N ILE A 348 10.37 -16.15 9.00
CA ILE A 348 11.59 -16.50 9.71
C ILE A 348 11.26 -16.88 11.16
N ALA A 349 10.49 -16.05 11.87
CA ALA A 349 10.12 -16.31 13.25
C ALA A 349 9.36 -17.64 13.43
N GLN A 350 8.38 -17.92 12.56
CA GLN A 350 7.64 -19.18 12.62
C GLN A 350 8.49 -20.38 12.27
N MET A 351 9.37 -20.27 11.28
CA MET A 351 10.29 -21.34 10.91
C MET A 351 11.32 -21.61 12.02
N LEU A 352 11.80 -20.56 12.71
CA LEU A 352 12.64 -20.71 13.90
C LEU A 352 11.90 -21.45 15.02
N ASN A 353 10.64 -21.13 15.28
CA ASN A 353 9.84 -21.87 16.27
C ASN A 353 9.71 -23.35 15.91
N LYS A 354 9.31 -23.67 14.66
CA LYS A 354 9.21 -25.07 14.18
C LYS A 354 10.53 -25.83 14.28
N THR A 355 11.65 -25.20 13.86
CA THR A 355 12.98 -25.83 13.92
C THR A 355 13.52 -25.95 15.34
N THR A 356 13.10 -25.08 16.26
CA THR A 356 13.42 -25.17 17.69
C THR A 356 12.69 -26.33 18.36
N GLU A 357 11.39 -26.50 18.06
CA GLU A 357 10.61 -27.65 18.52
C GLU A 357 11.21 -28.97 18.00
N LEU A 358 11.56 -29.02 16.71
CA LEU A 358 12.23 -30.19 16.13
C LEU A 358 13.60 -30.47 16.78
N LEU A 359 14.36 -29.43 17.12
CA LEU A 359 15.62 -29.58 17.85
C LEU A 359 15.39 -30.18 19.24
N LYS A 360 14.39 -29.70 19.99
CA LYS A 360 14.05 -30.23 21.32
C LYS A 360 13.74 -31.73 21.26
N HIS A 361 12.90 -32.15 20.31
CA HIS A 361 12.61 -33.57 20.12
C HIS A 361 13.83 -34.40 19.69
N THR A 362 14.71 -33.82 18.86
CA THR A 362 15.95 -34.49 18.46
C THR A 362 16.87 -34.69 19.65
N ILE A 363 17.02 -33.67 20.51
CA ILE A 363 17.80 -33.75 21.74
C ILE A 363 17.20 -34.75 22.71
N ASN A 364 15.88 -34.72 22.94
CA ASN A 364 15.21 -35.67 23.83
C ASN A 364 15.38 -37.13 23.37
N ASP A 365 15.38 -37.38 22.05
CA ASP A 365 15.68 -38.71 21.47
C ASP A 365 17.15 -39.11 21.68
N LEU A 366 18.09 -38.16 21.54
CA LEU A 366 19.50 -38.40 21.87
C LEU A 366 19.69 -38.73 23.37
N ASP A 367 18.96 -38.04 24.25
CA ASP A 367 18.96 -38.29 25.69
C ASP A 367 18.16 -39.54 26.11
N GLY A 368 17.39 -40.13 25.17
CA GLY A 368 16.59 -41.33 25.40
C GLY A 368 15.34 -41.13 26.27
N THR A 369 14.74 -39.93 26.22
CA THR A 369 13.65 -39.51 27.11
C THR A 369 12.26 -39.46 26.45
N GLU A 370 12.13 -39.73 25.15
CA GLU A 370 10.87 -39.57 24.40
C GLU A 370 10.59 -40.71 23.39
N SER A 371 9.31 -40.92 23.03
CA SER A 371 8.82 -41.96 22.10
C SER A 371 8.75 -41.45 20.65
N LYS A 372 9.14 -42.28 19.67
CA LYS A 372 9.33 -41.96 18.23
C LYS A 372 8.06 -41.58 17.44
N SER A 373 6.86 -41.60 18.03
CA SER A 373 5.60 -41.38 17.31
C SER A 373 5.30 -39.92 16.98
N GLU A 374 5.74 -38.96 17.80
CA GLU A 374 5.46 -37.52 17.59
C GLU A 374 6.34 -36.85 16.53
N GLN A 375 7.54 -37.40 16.26
CA GLN A 375 8.50 -36.86 15.29
C GLN A 375 8.02 -36.89 13.82
N LYS A 376 7.05 -37.74 13.48
CA LYS A 376 6.57 -37.92 12.09
C LYS A 376 5.70 -36.76 11.59
N GLU A 377 4.95 -36.09 12.46
CA GLU A 377 4.08 -34.97 12.04
C GLU A 377 4.87 -33.67 11.83
N ILE A 378 5.86 -33.39 12.69
CA ILE A 378 6.67 -32.15 12.63
C ILE A 378 7.48 -32.05 11.34
N ARG A 379 7.96 -33.18 10.79
CA ARG A 379 8.77 -33.21 9.56
C ARG A 379 7.97 -32.95 8.27
N LYS A 380 6.64 -33.01 8.29
CA LYS A 380 5.81 -32.82 7.09
C LYS A 380 5.76 -31.38 6.59
N ASP A 381 5.97 -30.40 7.48
CA ASP A 381 5.85 -28.97 7.16
C ASP A 381 7.18 -28.28 6.77
N MET A 382 8.22 -29.04 6.43
CA MET A 382 9.57 -28.53 6.18
C MET A 382 9.87 -28.26 4.69
N ASN A 383 8.88 -28.45 3.82
CA ASN A 383 8.99 -28.26 2.36
C ASN A 383 8.94 -26.78 1.92
N GLN A 384 8.54 -25.89 2.84
CA GLN A 384 8.35 -24.46 2.66
C GLN A 384 7.30 -24.06 1.60
N LEU A 385 6.40 -24.97 1.20
CA LEU A 385 5.36 -24.67 0.22
C LEU A 385 4.20 -23.83 0.81
N GLY A 386 4.05 -23.85 2.13
CA GLY A 386 3.02 -23.12 2.87
C GLY A 386 3.42 -21.70 3.28
N VAL A 387 4.53 -21.14 2.77
CA VAL A 387 4.92 -19.76 3.06
C VAL A 387 3.82 -18.80 2.59
N ASN A 388 3.50 -17.83 3.45
CA ASN A 388 2.32 -16.99 3.32
C ASN A 388 2.67 -15.52 3.59
N TYR A 389 2.28 -14.65 2.65
CA TYR A 389 2.45 -13.20 2.70
C TYR A 389 1.12 -12.43 2.69
N ARG A 390 0.01 -13.07 3.09
CA ARG A 390 -1.35 -12.52 3.05
C ARG A 390 -1.53 -11.22 3.85
N GLY A 391 -0.64 -10.93 4.80
CA GLY A 391 -0.61 -9.70 5.58
C GLY A 391 0.21 -8.55 4.98
N SER A 392 0.90 -8.80 3.87
CA SER A 392 1.75 -7.79 3.21
C SER A 392 0.92 -6.65 2.63
N SER A 393 1.44 -5.42 2.73
CA SER A 393 0.78 -4.22 2.23
C SER A 393 0.66 -4.17 0.70
N ILE A 394 1.37 -5.02 -0.03
CA ILE A 394 1.35 -5.13 -1.50
C ILE A 394 0.53 -6.31 -2.03
N VAL A 395 -0.14 -7.06 -1.14
CA VAL A 395 -1.04 -8.16 -1.53
C VAL A 395 -2.49 -7.65 -1.64
N LEU A 396 -3.16 -7.98 -2.75
CA LEU A 396 -4.49 -7.47 -3.05
C LEU A 396 -5.51 -8.56 -3.27
N TYR A 397 -6.65 -8.40 -2.60
CA TYR A 397 -7.79 -9.30 -2.66
C TYR A 397 -8.92 -8.70 -3.48
N GLY A 398 -9.43 -9.45 -4.46
CA GLY A 398 -10.75 -9.19 -5.04
C GLY A 398 -11.85 -9.29 -3.98
N LYS A 399 -13.01 -8.66 -4.20
CA LYS A 399 -14.12 -8.70 -3.22
C LYS A 399 -14.63 -10.12 -3.01
N ASP A 400 -14.49 -10.98 -4.03
CA ASP A 400 -14.88 -12.39 -3.99
C ASP A 400 -14.10 -13.22 -2.97
N ILE A 401 -12.87 -12.81 -2.64
CA ILE A 401 -11.98 -13.49 -1.69
C ILE A 401 -11.55 -12.60 -0.51
N ALA A 402 -12.13 -11.41 -0.38
CA ALA A 402 -11.80 -10.46 0.69
C ALA A 402 -12.13 -10.99 2.10
N GLY A 403 -13.02 -11.99 2.22
CA GLY A 403 -13.39 -12.64 3.49
C GLY A 403 -12.38 -13.64 4.05
N TYR A 404 -11.35 -14.03 3.28
CA TYR A 404 -10.29 -14.93 3.74
C TYR A 404 -9.24 -14.17 4.58
N THR A 405 -9.63 -13.69 5.76
CA THR A 405 -8.79 -12.84 6.63
C THR A 405 -8.12 -13.58 7.78
N SER A 406 -8.47 -14.85 8.04
CA SER A 406 -8.07 -15.60 9.25
C SER A 406 -6.56 -15.89 9.36
N THR A 407 -5.80 -15.76 8.27
CA THR A 407 -4.39 -16.17 8.19
C THR A 407 -3.44 -15.04 7.80
N ARG A 408 -3.88 -13.78 7.76
CA ARG A 408 -3.05 -12.65 7.30
C ARG A 408 -1.77 -12.44 8.11
N ASN A 409 -1.79 -12.74 9.41
CA ASN A 409 -0.65 -12.53 10.29
C ASN A 409 0.19 -13.80 10.52
N ILE A 410 0.08 -14.79 9.63
CA ILE A 410 0.75 -16.08 9.76
C ILE A 410 1.73 -16.24 8.60
N GLY A 411 3.03 -16.37 8.89
CA GLY A 411 4.08 -16.56 7.89
C GLY A 411 4.07 -17.95 7.23
N TYR A 412 3.48 -18.95 7.88
CA TYR A 412 3.39 -20.32 7.38
C TYR A 412 2.00 -20.92 7.61
N SER A 413 1.31 -21.29 6.54
CA SER A 413 0.01 -21.96 6.58
C SER A 413 -0.01 -23.13 5.60
N LYS A 414 -0.45 -24.30 6.07
CA LYS A 414 -0.61 -25.48 5.21
C LYS A 414 -1.66 -25.23 4.11
N ASP A 415 -2.68 -24.43 4.40
CA ASP A 415 -3.69 -24.06 3.41
C ASP A 415 -3.07 -23.28 2.24
N SER A 416 -2.01 -22.52 2.49
CA SER A 416 -1.30 -21.76 1.44
C SER A 416 -0.58 -22.65 0.43
N GLU A 417 -0.43 -23.96 0.69
CA GLU A 417 0.16 -24.88 -0.28
C GLU A 417 -0.72 -25.05 -1.53
N THR A 418 -2.05 -24.96 -1.41
CA THR A 418 -2.98 -25.25 -2.53
C THR A 418 -4.09 -24.23 -2.70
N ALA A 419 -4.29 -23.30 -1.77
CA ALA A 419 -5.39 -22.33 -1.84
C ALA A 419 -5.24 -21.30 -2.98
N ALA A 420 -4.01 -21.06 -3.46
CA ALA A 420 -3.71 -20.12 -4.54
C ALA A 420 -4.32 -18.71 -4.31
N LEU A 421 -4.31 -18.23 -3.07
CA LEU A 421 -4.78 -16.90 -2.73
C LEU A 421 -3.66 -15.87 -2.87
N PRO A 422 -3.99 -14.57 -3.02
CA PRO A 422 -3.01 -13.50 -2.92
C PRO A 422 -2.21 -13.62 -1.62
N GLY A 423 -0.88 -13.63 -1.73
CA GLY A 423 0.09 -13.88 -0.66
C GLY A 423 0.63 -15.32 -0.63
N ASP A 424 0.05 -16.26 -1.36
CA ASP A 424 0.53 -17.64 -1.46
C ASP A 424 1.50 -17.82 -2.64
N ARG A 425 2.24 -18.93 -2.67
CA ARG A 425 2.98 -19.33 -3.87
C ARG A 425 2.02 -19.55 -5.04
N ALA A 426 2.47 -19.23 -6.24
CA ALA A 426 1.78 -19.60 -7.48
C ALA A 426 1.85 -21.12 -7.71
N PRO A 427 0.73 -21.84 -7.87
CA PRO A 427 0.72 -23.24 -8.27
C PRO A 427 1.27 -23.42 -9.69
N GLU A 428 1.98 -24.53 -9.93
CA GLU A 428 2.36 -24.92 -11.30
C GLU A 428 1.14 -25.37 -12.12
N ALA A 429 1.23 -25.21 -13.44
CA ALA A 429 0.30 -25.78 -14.41
C ALA A 429 1.06 -26.26 -15.65
N PRO A 430 1.30 -27.58 -15.81
CA PRO A 430 1.98 -28.13 -16.97
C PRO A 430 1.03 -28.25 -18.19
N GLY A 431 1.59 -28.50 -19.36
CA GLY A 431 0.81 -28.88 -20.55
C GLY A 431 0.12 -27.71 -21.27
N LEU A 432 0.52 -26.46 -21.00
CA LEU A 432 -0.01 -25.28 -21.67
C LEU A 432 0.50 -25.22 -23.12
N VAL A 433 -0.40 -25.05 -24.09
CA VAL A 433 -0.06 -25.04 -25.52
C VAL A 433 -0.25 -23.65 -26.12
N ARG A 434 0.74 -23.13 -26.84
CA ARG A 434 0.65 -21.83 -27.53
C ARG A 434 -0.36 -21.87 -28.68
N SER A 435 -1.26 -20.88 -28.72
CA SER A 435 -2.21 -20.71 -29.84
C SER A 435 -1.46 -20.43 -31.15
N GLY A 436 -1.94 -20.98 -32.27
CA GLY A 436 -1.35 -20.75 -33.61
C GLY A 436 -0.30 -21.77 -34.07
N SER A 437 0.04 -22.77 -33.26
CA SER A 437 0.85 -23.91 -33.70
C SER A 437 0.04 -24.84 -34.61
N THR A 438 0.11 -24.63 -35.92
CA THR A 438 -0.63 -25.42 -36.92
C THR A 438 -0.11 -26.84 -37.14
N ASP A 439 1.08 -27.18 -36.64
CA ASP A 439 1.81 -28.36 -37.13
C ASP A 439 1.92 -29.51 -36.11
N GLY A 440 1.23 -29.45 -34.97
CA GLY A 440 1.30 -30.48 -33.93
C GLY A 440 2.68 -30.67 -33.29
N SER A 441 3.63 -29.77 -33.58
CA SER A 441 5.02 -29.79 -33.11
C SER A 441 5.31 -28.80 -31.98
N ALA A 442 4.35 -27.95 -31.57
CA ALA A 442 4.59 -27.03 -30.47
C ALA A 442 4.88 -27.78 -29.17
N THR A 443 6.08 -27.55 -28.65
CA THR A 443 6.49 -28.04 -27.36
C THR A 443 5.59 -27.40 -26.28
N PRO A 444 4.84 -28.19 -25.50
CA PRO A 444 4.06 -27.66 -24.40
C PRO A 444 4.96 -26.89 -23.42
N THR A 445 4.43 -25.81 -22.85
CA THR A 445 5.07 -25.07 -21.75
C THR A 445 4.39 -25.38 -20.43
N SER A 446 4.93 -24.85 -19.33
CA SER A 446 4.29 -24.83 -18.02
C SER A 446 4.21 -23.40 -17.51
N LEU A 447 3.43 -23.15 -16.46
CA LEU A 447 3.40 -21.85 -15.80
C LEU A 447 4.79 -21.46 -15.29
N PHE A 448 5.53 -22.34 -14.60
CA PHE A 448 6.87 -21.97 -14.13
C PHE A 448 7.83 -21.68 -15.28
N GLY A 449 7.58 -22.20 -16.49
CA GLY A 449 8.30 -21.82 -17.70
C GLY A 449 8.05 -20.37 -18.17
N LEU A 450 6.97 -19.74 -17.73
CA LEU A 450 6.61 -18.35 -18.08
C LEU A 450 7.14 -17.33 -17.06
N LEU A 451 7.39 -17.76 -15.82
CA LEU A 451 7.84 -16.89 -14.75
C LEU A 451 9.30 -16.45 -14.98
N ARG A 452 9.59 -15.18 -14.69
CA ARG A 452 10.93 -14.61 -14.78
C ARG A 452 11.24 -13.87 -13.49
N PRO A 453 12.50 -13.88 -13.00
CA PRO A 453 12.87 -13.17 -11.78
C PRO A 453 12.83 -11.65 -11.94
N SER A 454 12.59 -11.15 -13.17
CA SER A 454 12.56 -9.74 -13.53
C SER A 454 11.19 -9.18 -13.89
N LEU A 455 10.17 -10.04 -14.03
CA LEU A 455 8.85 -9.64 -14.53
C LEU A 455 7.74 -10.16 -13.62
N HIS A 456 6.74 -9.32 -13.39
CA HIS A 456 5.45 -9.81 -12.94
C HIS A 456 4.77 -10.53 -14.09
N THR A 457 4.09 -11.64 -13.84
CA THR A 457 3.31 -12.37 -14.84
C THR A 457 1.83 -12.16 -14.58
N ALA A 458 1.14 -11.45 -15.48
CA ALA A 458 -0.31 -11.24 -15.41
C ALA A 458 -1.03 -12.34 -16.19
N LEU A 459 -1.61 -13.29 -15.48
CA LEU A 459 -2.39 -14.39 -16.02
C LEU A 459 -3.85 -13.96 -16.15
N VAL A 460 -4.38 -13.98 -17.36
CA VAL A 460 -5.78 -13.65 -17.64
C VAL A 460 -6.49 -14.92 -18.05
N PHE A 461 -7.38 -15.42 -17.19
CA PHE A 461 -8.15 -16.63 -17.45
C PHE A 461 -9.50 -16.27 -18.09
N SER A 462 -9.83 -16.90 -19.21
CA SER A 462 -11.14 -16.74 -19.86
C SER A 462 -11.73 -18.07 -20.34
N ASP A 463 -13.03 -18.28 -20.06
CA ASP A 463 -13.80 -19.46 -20.49
C ASP A 463 -14.35 -19.33 -21.91
N THR A 464 -14.48 -18.10 -22.45
CA THR A 464 -14.94 -17.86 -23.83
C THR A 464 -14.12 -16.75 -24.50
N ILE A 465 -13.86 -16.90 -25.80
CA ILE A 465 -13.18 -15.88 -26.64
C ILE A 465 -14.12 -14.67 -26.89
N GLY A 466 -15.39 -14.75 -26.47
CA GLY A 466 -16.48 -13.88 -26.94
C GLY A 466 -16.72 -12.56 -26.18
N SER A 467 -16.14 -12.31 -25.00
CA SER A 467 -16.30 -11.02 -24.30
C SER A 467 -15.18 -10.04 -24.68
N ALA A 468 -15.10 -9.69 -25.97
CA ALA A 468 -14.05 -8.81 -26.51
C ALA A 468 -13.88 -7.49 -25.71
N SER A 469 -14.97 -6.93 -25.15
CA SER A 469 -14.93 -5.68 -24.36
C SER A 469 -14.21 -5.80 -23.02
N SER A 470 -14.35 -6.92 -22.31
CA SER A 470 -13.69 -7.13 -21.00
C SER A 470 -12.19 -7.40 -21.18
N LEU A 471 -11.84 -8.21 -22.19
CA LEU A 471 -10.43 -8.46 -22.53
C LEU A 471 -9.72 -7.19 -23.02
N GLU A 472 -10.41 -6.31 -23.76
CA GLU A 472 -9.85 -5.02 -24.20
C GLU A 472 -9.60 -4.06 -23.02
N SER A 473 -10.46 -4.06 -22.00
CA SER A 473 -10.22 -3.25 -20.79
C SER A 473 -8.97 -3.73 -20.03
N ILE A 474 -8.80 -5.06 -19.90
CA ILE A 474 -7.61 -5.66 -19.31
C ILE A 474 -6.37 -5.37 -20.18
N ALA A 475 -6.51 -5.40 -21.50
CA ALA A 475 -5.48 -5.03 -22.46
C ALA A 475 -4.93 -3.62 -22.24
N GLU A 476 -5.83 -2.65 -22.05
CA GLU A 476 -5.46 -1.26 -21.79
C GLU A 476 -4.68 -1.10 -20.47
N VAL A 477 -5.07 -1.83 -19.42
CA VAL A 477 -4.30 -1.85 -18.16
C VAL A 477 -2.87 -2.33 -18.41
N VAL A 478 -2.71 -3.44 -19.14
CA VAL A 478 -1.41 -4.04 -19.43
C VAL A 478 -0.56 -3.12 -20.32
N ARG A 479 -1.16 -2.52 -21.36
CA ARG A 479 -0.47 -1.56 -22.26
C ARG A 479 -0.03 -0.29 -21.55
N GLY A 480 -0.72 0.12 -20.48
CA GLY A 480 -0.36 1.27 -19.65
C GLY A 480 0.86 1.06 -18.75
N GLN A 481 1.39 -0.17 -18.68
CA GLN A 481 2.53 -0.49 -17.81
C GLN A 481 3.87 -0.13 -18.47
N PRO A 482 4.94 0.11 -17.69
CA PRO A 482 6.27 0.35 -18.23
C PRO A 482 6.73 -0.92 -18.94
N ALA A 483 7.34 -0.73 -20.11
CA ALA A 483 7.93 -1.82 -20.85
C ALA A 483 8.88 -2.63 -19.96
N ASN A 484 8.85 -3.97 -20.10
CA ASN A 484 9.71 -4.90 -19.38
C ASN A 484 9.49 -4.96 -17.85
N VAL A 485 8.26 -4.73 -17.38
CA VAL A 485 7.87 -4.97 -15.97
C VAL A 485 6.83 -6.07 -15.84
N VAL A 486 5.93 -6.20 -16.83
CA VAL A 486 4.85 -7.19 -16.85
C VAL A 486 4.97 -8.05 -18.09
N HIS A 487 4.74 -9.36 -17.90
CA HIS A 487 4.52 -10.35 -18.96
C HIS A 487 3.05 -10.77 -18.90
N ALA A 488 2.25 -10.39 -19.90
CA ALA A 488 0.81 -10.63 -19.92
C ALA A 488 0.48 -11.87 -20.74
N VAL A 489 -0.22 -12.82 -20.11
CA VAL A 489 -0.52 -14.13 -20.67
C VAL A 489 -2.02 -14.39 -20.60
N LEU A 490 -2.64 -14.61 -21.75
CA LEU A 490 -4.02 -15.07 -21.84
C LEU A 490 -4.06 -16.60 -21.75
N ILE A 491 -4.82 -17.15 -20.80
CA ILE A 491 -5.06 -18.58 -20.63
C ILE A 491 -6.52 -18.87 -20.97
N VAL A 492 -6.73 -19.67 -22.01
CA VAL A 492 -8.06 -20.06 -22.50
C VAL A 492 -8.33 -21.51 -22.16
N LYS A 493 -9.54 -21.79 -21.68
CA LYS A 493 -9.98 -23.17 -21.40
C LYS A 493 -10.18 -23.95 -22.70
N GLY A 494 -9.55 -25.11 -22.83
CA GLY A 494 -9.66 -25.94 -24.03
C GLY A 494 -11.02 -26.65 -24.15
N LEU A 495 -11.85 -26.28 -25.13
CA LEU A 495 -12.96 -27.09 -25.62
C LEU A 495 -12.76 -27.36 -27.13
N GLY A 496 -11.94 -28.38 -27.45
CA GLY A 496 -11.81 -28.92 -28.80
C GLY A 496 -10.85 -28.19 -29.76
N ARG A 497 -10.26 -28.96 -30.68
CA ARG A 497 -9.20 -28.56 -31.65
C ARG A 497 -9.59 -27.48 -32.68
N SER A 498 -10.75 -26.83 -32.57
CA SER A 498 -11.29 -25.93 -33.61
C SER A 498 -11.35 -24.45 -33.21
N ASN A 499 -10.98 -24.07 -31.99
CA ASN A 499 -11.05 -22.66 -31.60
C ASN A 499 -9.76 -21.95 -32.01
N GLN A 500 -9.75 -21.38 -33.22
CA GLN A 500 -8.78 -20.34 -33.56
C GLN A 500 -9.01 -19.16 -32.61
N VAL A 501 -8.15 -19.03 -31.60
CA VAL A 501 -8.11 -17.82 -30.78
C VAL A 501 -7.54 -16.72 -31.69
N PRO A 502 -8.25 -15.59 -31.89
CA PRO A 502 -7.70 -14.46 -32.62
C PRO A 502 -6.35 -14.10 -32.01
N ALA A 503 -5.32 -13.97 -32.84
CA ALA A 503 -4.06 -13.35 -32.43
C ALA A 503 -4.39 -11.90 -32.07
N ASN A 504 -4.64 -11.64 -30.78
CA ASN A 504 -4.85 -10.30 -30.30
C ASN A 504 -3.47 -9.78 -29.91
N ASP A 505 -2.98 -8.72 -30.58
CA ASP A 505 -1.69 -8.05 -30.34
C ASP A 505 -1.56 -7.40 -28.94
N VAL A 506 -2.42 -7.82 -28.01
CA VAL A 506 -2.61 -7.31 -26.65
C VAL A 506 -1.75 -8.07 -25.64
N PHE A 507 -1.71 -9.39 -25.78
CA PHE A 507 -1.04 -10.28 -24.83
C PHE A 507 0.28 -10.73 -25.42
N ASP A 508 1.32 -10.82 -24.59
CA ASP A 508 2.62 -11.31 -25.02
C ASP A 508 2.53 -12.79 -25.46
N GLU A 509 1.70 -13.57 -24.76
CA GLU A 509 1.43 -14.97 -25.10
C GLU A 509 -0.06 -15.34 -24.91
N THR A 510 -0.56 -16.22 -25.77
CA THR A 510 -1.88 -16.87 -25.61
C THR A 510 -1.72 -18.38 -25.51
N LEU A 511 -2.17 -18.95 -24.40
CA LEU A 511 -2.00 -20.34 -24.05
C LEU A 511 -3.36 -21.04 -23.88
N ILE A 512 -3.42 -22.30 -24.29
CA ILE A 512 -4.57 -23.18 -24.15
C ILE A 512 -4.29 -24.13 -22.99
N ASP A 513 -5.17 -24.10 -21.99
CA ASP A 513 -5.20 -25.08 -20.90
C ASP A 513 -6.13 -26.23 -21.28
N ALA A 514 -5.59 -27.21 -22.00
CA ALA A 514 -6.34 -28.35 -22.53
C ALA A 514 -6.70 -29.37 -21.45
N GLU A 515 -5.82 -29.57 -20.48
CA GLU A 515 -6.00 -30.52 -19.38
C GLU A 515 -6.73 -29.89 -18.17
N GLY A 516 -6.83 -28.56 -18.12
CA GLY A 516 -7.55 -27.83 -17.08
C GLY A 516 -6.73 -27.56 -15.81
N TYR A 517 -5.44 -27.90 -15.78
CA TYR A 517 -4.59 -27.78 -14.60
C TYR A 517 -4.43 -26.33 -14.13
N ALA A 518 -4.38 -25.36 -15.04
CA ALA A 518 -4.27 -23.95 -14.67
C ALA A 518 -5.59 -23.44 -14.10
N PHE A 519 -6.72 -23.76 -14.74
CA PHE A 519 -8.04 -23.37 -14.24
C PHE A 519 -8.38 -24.00 -12.87
N GLU A 520 -8.00 -25.26 -12.66
CA GLU A 520 -8.15 -25.97 -11.38
C GLU A 520 -7.21 -25.41 -10.32
N GLY A 521 -5.90 -25.31 -10.61
CA GLY A 521 -4.89 -24.87 -9.64
C GLY A 521 -5.13 -23.46 -9.11
N TYR A 522 -5.68 -22.56 -9.92
CA TYR A 522 -6.01 -21.17 -9.53
C TYR A 522 -7.45 -20.97 -9.05
N HIS A 523 -8.23 -22.06 -8.91
CA HIS A 523 -9.63 -22.03 -8.48
C HIS A 523 -10.46 -21.02 -9.29
N VAL A 524 -10.29 -21.04 -10.61
CA VAL A 524 -10.96 -20.12 -11.53
C VAL A 524 -12.36 -20.62 -11.92
N ALA A 525 -12.54 -21.95 -11.94
CA ALA A 525 -13.79 -22.60 -12.33
C ALA A 525 -15.00 -22.09 -11.53
N ALA A 526 -16.14 -21.97 -12.21
CA ALA A 526 -17.40 -21.57 -11.60
C ALA A 526 -17.78 -22.54 -10.48
N ASP A 527 -17.80 -22.05 -9.23
CA ASP A 527 -18.72 -22.59 -8.22
C ASP A 527 -20.09 -22.75 -8.88
N GLN A 528 -20.79 -23.84 -8.55
CA GLN A 528 -22.07 -24.26 -9.13
C GLN A 528 -23.22 -23.24 -8.90
N GLY A 529 -23.10 -22.05 -9.49
CA GLY A 529 -24.01 -20.94 -9.32
C GLY A 529 -23.33 -19.58 -9.47
N ILE A 530 -23.48 -18.98 -10.65
CA ILE A 530 -23.53 -17.51 -10.85
C ILE A 530 -22.21 -16.74 -10.64
N ARG A 531 -21.14 -16.97 -11.42
CA ARG A 531 -20.07 -15.94 -11.60
C ARG A 531 -19.45 -16.00 -13.01
N GLU A 532 -19.96 -15.20 -13.95
CA GLU A 532 -19.42 -15.01 -15.30
C GLU A 532 -18.32 -13.91 -15.34
N GLY A 533 -17.30 -14.08 -16.18
CA GLY A 533 -16.27 -13.06 -16.49
C GLY A 533 -14.80 -13.50 -16.25
N PRO A 534 -13.80 -12.91 -16.95
CA PRO A 534 -12.40 -13.26 -16.79
C PRO A 534 -11.86 -13.04 -15.37
N VAL A 535 -10.86 -13.85 -15.01
CA VAL A 535 -10.12 -13.71 -13.75
C VAL A 535 -8.69 -13.32 -14.07
N VAL A 536 -8.20 -12.26 -13.44
CA VAL A 536 -6.81 -11.83 -13.55
C VAL A 536 -6.06 -12.21 -12.28
N VAL A 537 -4.96 -12.93 -12.44
CA VAL A 537 -4.04 -13.29 -11.38
C VAL A 537 -2.67 -12.71 -11.71
N VAL A 538 -2.08 -11.95 -10.79
CA VAL A 538 -0.74 -11.41 -11.00
C VAL A 538 0.24 -12.16 -10.13
N VAL A 539 1.19 -12.84 -10.75
CA VAL A 539 2.29 -13.54 -10.09
C VAL A 539 3.52 -12.63 -10.07
N ARG A 540 4.09 -12.44 -8.89
CA ARG A 540 5.31 -11.66 -8.66
C ARG A 540 6.56 -12.38 -9.19
N PRO A 541 7.68 -11.65 -9.38
CA PRO A 541 8.94 -12.25 -9.84
C PRO A 541 9.52 -13.33 -8.92
N ASP A 542 9.09 -13.37 -7.64
CA ASP A 542 9.43 -14.41 -6.67
C ASP A 542 8.45 -15.59 -6.64
N GLY A 543 7.54 -15.68 -7.63
CA GLY A 543 6.59 -16.79 -7.80
C GLY A 543 5.49 -16.80 -6.74
N VAL A 544 5.12 -15.64 -6.21
CA VAL A 544 4.03 -15.43 -5.25
C VAL A 544 2.87 -14.73 -5.95
N ILE A 545 1.63 -15.10 -5.64
CA ILE A 545 0.45 -14.40 -6.15
C ILE A 545 0.34 -13.05 -5.43
N GLY A 546 0.50 -11.95 -6.16
CA GLY A 546 0.28 -10.59 -5.63
C GLY A 546 -1.20 -10.22 -5.61
N ALA A 547 -1.96 -10.61 -6.65
CA ALA A 547 -3.39 -10.31 -6.77
C ALA A 547 -4.18 -11.42 -7.43
N ARG A 548 -5.48 -11.45 -7.12
CA ARG A 548 -6.52 -12.17 -7.86
C ARG A 548 -7.79 -11.32 -7.90
N ILE A 549 -8.28 -11.01 -9.10
CA ILE A 549 -9.37 -10.06 -9.37
C ILE A 549 -10.32 -10.65 -10.44
N ARG A 550 -11.63 -10.43 -10.33
CA ARG A 550 -12.66 -10.92 -11.28
C ARG A 550 -13.38 -9.76 -11.99
N ASP A 551 -13.63 -9.91 -13.29
CA ASP A 551 -14.17 -8.90 -14.22
C ASP A 551 -15.45 -8.16 -13.79
N ALA A 552 -16.36 -8.80 -13.04
CA ALA A 552 -17.58 -8.16 -12.53
C ALA A 552 -17.30 -6.96 -11.59
N GLU A 553 -16.05 -6.75 -11.19
CA GLU A 553 -15.62 -5.61 -10.38
C GLU A 553 -15.11 -4.42 -11.19
N GLY A 554 -15.02 -4.52 -12.53
CA GLY A 554 -14.48 -3.49 -13.41
C GLY A 554 -12.98 -3.31 -13.17
N MET A 555 -12.14 -3.93 -14.00
CA MET A 555 -10.72 -3.61 -14.04
C MET A 555 -10.57 -2.20 -14.64
N ASP A 556 -10.76 -1.16 -13.82
CA ASP A 556 -10.41 0.19 -14.22
C ASP A 556 -8.88 0.25 -14.31
N PRO A 557 -8.30 0.61 -15.47
CA PRO A 557 -6.86 0.84 -15.62
C PRO A 557 -6.31 1.87 -14.63
N ASN A 558 -7.19 2.71 -14.07
CA ASN A 558 -6.87 3.72 -13.08
C ASN A 558 -7.14 3.26 -11.64
N ASP A 559 -7.57 2.00 -11.41
CA ASP A 559 -7.69 1.45 -10.07
C ASP A 559 -6.28 1.37 -9.45
N PRO A 560 -6.00 2.14 -8.39
CA PRO A 560 -4.67 2.20 -7.78
C PRO A 560 -4.26 0.89 -7.15
N ARG A 561 -5.20 -0.03 -6.93
CA ARG A 561 -4.87 -1.38 -6.49
C ARG A 561 -4.17 -2.12 -7.63
N VAL A 562 -4.70 -2.04 -8.85
CA VAL A 562 -4.13 -2.69 -10.03
C VAL A 562 -2.80 -2.06 -10.44
N VAL A 563 -2.71 -0.73 -10.41
CA VAL A 563 -1.44 0.01 -10.65
C VAL A 563 -0.46 -0.19 -9.49
N GLY A 564 -0.91 -0.16 -8.23
CA GLY A 564 -0.07 -0.36 -7.05
C GLY A 564 0.61 -1.73 -7.01
N LEU A 565 -0.02 -2.74 -7.60
CA LEU A 565 0.47 -4.12 -7.62
C LEU A 565 1.65 -4.35 -8.57
N ILE A 566 1.69 -3.64 -9.69
CA ILE A 566 2.74 -3.77 -10.69
C ILE A 566 3.95 -2.89 -10.34
N PHE A 567 3.71 -1.81 -9.60
CA PHE A 567 4.70 -0.78 -9.32
C PHE A 567 5.19 -0.72 -7.87
N GLY A 568 4.64 -1.52 -6.95
CA GLY A 568 4.86 -1.28 -5.52
C GLY A 568 4.45 0.13 -5.08
N SER A 569 3.63 0.80 -5.91
CA SER A 569 3.17 2.16 -5.73
C SER A 569 2.07 2.14 -4.67
N LEU A 570 2.49 2.12 -3.41
CA LEU A 570 1.78 2.85 -2.37
C LEU A 570 1.91 4.35 -2.66
N ASN A 571 1.31 4.83 -3.76
CA ASN A 571 0.79 6.19 -3.84
C ASN A 571 -0.47 6.27 -2.98
N SER A 572 -0.38 5.80 -1.73
CA SER A 572 -1.44 5.95 -0.74
C SER A 572 -1.53 7.39 -0.28
N GLU A 573 -0.49 8.22 -0.34
CA GLU A 573 -0.65 9.64 0.03
C GLU A 573 -1.32 10.44 -1.08
N GLY A 574 -0.87 10.34 -2.34
CA GLY A 574 -1.51 11.03 -3.46
C GLY A 574 -2.94 10.52 -3.73
N PHE A 575 -3.14 9.20 -3.81
CA PHE A 575 -4.46 8.67 -4.17
C PHE A 575 -5.46 8.65 -3.01
N HIS A 576 -5.03 8.47 -1.76
CA HIS A 576 -5.93 8.66 -0.61
C HIS A 576 -6.37 10.12 -0.52
N GLU A 577 -5.47 11.08 -0.77
CA GLU A 577 -5.85 12.48 -0.91
C GLU A 577 -6.85 12.70 -2.05
N LEU A 578 -6.70 12.02 -3.21
CA LEU A 578 -7.69 12.11 -4.29
C LEU A 578 -9.04 11.44 -3.97
N ILE A 579 -9.07 10.30 -3.26
CA ILE A 579 -10.33 9.67 -2.78
C ILE A 579 -11.03 10.59 -1.78
N ILE A 580 -10.26 11.14 -0.83
CA ILE A 580 -10.78 12.11 0.15
C ILE A 580 -11.30 13.35 -0.58
N ALA A 581 -10.57 13.87 -1.58
CA ALA A 581 -11.01 15.00 -2.38
C ALA A 581 -12.29 14.69 -3.19
N GLY A 582 -12.41 13.49 -3.75
CA GLY A 582 -13.63 13.03 -4.42
C GLY A 582 -14.84 12.96 -3.47
N ARG A 583 -14.64 12.44 -2.25
CA ARG A 583 -15.69 12.39 -1.21
C ARG A 583 -16.10 13.80 -0.77
N SER A 584 -15.13 14.68 -0.48
CA SER A 584 -15.38 16.07 -0.11
C SER A 584 -16.10 16.86 -1.21
N THR A 585 -15.80 16.60 -2.49
CA THR A 585 -16.48 17.23 -3.63
C THR A 585 -17.96 16.83 -3.68
N ARG A 586 -18.27 15.56 -3.43
CA ARG A 586 -19.63 15.04 -3.36
C ARG A 586 -20.39 15.62 -2.16
N ASP A 587 -19.76 15.66 -0.99
CA ASP A 587 -20.38 16.20 0.22
C ASP A 587 -20.65 17.71 0.06
N ALA A 588 -19.76 18.46 -0.57
CA ALA A 588 -19.98 19.85 -0.95
C ALA A 588 -21.14 20.01 -1.95
N ARG A 589 -21.23 19.15 -2.98
CA ARG A 589 -22.32 19.16 -3.98
C ARG A 589 -23.70 19.02 -3.33
N TYR A 590 -23.87 18.06 -2.43
CA TYR A 590 -25.15 17.85 -1.73
C TYR A 590 -25.40 18.89 -0.63
N ALA A 591 -24.35 19.40 0.03
CA ALA A 591 -24.50 20.48 1.00
C ALA A 591 -25.01 21.78 0.35
N ILE A 592 -24.52 22.14 -0.84
CA ILE A 592 -25.04 23.29 -1.60
C ILE A 592 -26.49 23.07 -2.02
N ALA A 593 -26.83 21.86 -2.49
CA ALA A 593 -28.22 21.54 -2.85
C ALA A 593 -29.17 21.66 -1.63
N ALA A 594 -28.76 21.15 -0.48
CA ALA A 594 -29.52 21.26 0.78
C ALA A 594 -29.64 22.71 1.25
N MET A 595 -28.55 23.47 1.16
CA MET A 595 -28.50 24.90 1.48
C MET A 595 -29.50 25.71 0.65
N LEU A 596 -29.50 25.53 -0.68
CA LEU A 596 -30.43 26.26 -1.55
C LEU A 596 -31.88 25.84 -1.33
N SER A 597 -32.11 24.55 -1.07
CA SER A 597 -33.43 24.06 -0.69
C SER A 597 -33.94 24.72 0.60
N LEU A 598 -33.06 24.91 1.59
CA LEU A 598 -33.40 25.60 2.83
C LEU A 598 -33.72 27.09 2.60
N GLN A 599 -32.94 27.78 1.78
CA GLN A 599 -33.21 29.18 1.41
C GLN A 599 -34.57 29.33 0.71
N MET A 600 -34.88 28.45 -0.26
CA MET A 600 -36.18 28.45 -0.94
C MET A 600 -37.33 28.15 0.01
N TYR A 601 -37.18 27.14 0.88
CA TYR A 601 -38.19 26.82 1.89
C TYR A 601 -38.47 28.01 2.80
N GLU A 602 -37.42 28.66 3.29
CA GLU A 602 -37.52 29.81 4.19
C GLU A 602 -38.26 30.99 3.57
N LEU A 603 -37.93 31.28 2.32
CA LEU A 603 -38.63 32.29 1.56
C LEU A 603 -40.12 31.97 1.45
N ILE A 604 -40.47 30.76 1.01
CA ILE A 604 -41.88 30.35 0.84
C ILE A 604 -42.62 30.44 2.18
N ALA A 605 -41.99 29.98 3.26
CA ALA A 605 -42.55 30.05 4.61
C ALA A 605 -42.78 31.49 5.09
N CYS A 606 -41.89 32.43 4.74
CA CYS A 606 -41.97 33.83 5.15
C CYS A 606 -42.80 34.72 4.22
N MET A 607 -43.01 34.32 2.96
CA MET A 607 -43.66 35.12 1.91
C MET A 607 -45.04 35.65 2.34
N ARG A 608 -45.85 34.83 3.01
CA ARG A 608 -47.20 35.23 3.46
C ARG A 608 -47.17 36.30 4.57
N LYS A 609 -46.12 36.31 5.40
CA LYS A 609 -45.91 37.33 6.44
C LYS A 609 -45.39 38.62 5.80
N GLU A 610 -44.43 38.53 4.88
CA GLU A 610 -43.93 39.68 4.14
C GLU A 610 -45.01 40.39 3.33
N VAL A 611 -45.78 39.66 2.53
CA VAL A 611 -46.88 40.25 1.73
C VAL A 611 -47.89 40.96 2.64
N ARG A 612 -48.13 40.44 3.85
CA ARG A 612 -48.98 41.10 4.85
C ARG A 612 -48.37 42.41 5.37
N VAL A 613 -47.09 42.41 5.74
CA VAL A 613 -46.39 43.60 6.23
C VAL A 613 -46.29 44.68 5.14
N VAL A 614 -46.02 44.31 3.90
CA VAL A 614 -45.96 45.25 2.76
C VAL A 614 -47.35 45.81 2.44
N ARG A 615 -48.41 44.98 2.43
CA ARG A 615 -49.78 45.47 2.22
C ARG A 615 -50.27 46.38 3.36
N ALA A 616 -49.97 46.03 4.61
CA ALA A 616 -50.40 46.80 5.79
C ALA A 616 -49.78 48.19 5.88
N THR A 617 -48.62 48.40 5.26
CA THR A 617 -47.90 49.67 5.33
C THR A 617 -48.24 50.61 4.17
N GLY A 618 -48.86 50.14 3.08
CA GLY A 618 -49.18 50.96 1.89
C GLY A 618 -47.96 51.42 1.08
N TYR A 619 -46.79 50.85 1.35
CA TYR A 619 -45.47 51.27 0.85
C TYR A 619 -45.06 50.57 -0.47
N LEU A 620 -45.93 50.53 -1.48
CA LEU A 620 -45.54 49.92 -2.78
C LEU A 620 -44.65 50.83 -3.65
N GLU A 621 -44.61 52.14 -3.41
CA GLU A 621 -43.87 53.08 -4.28
C GLU A 621 -42.47 53.49 -3.79
N GLN A 622 -42.04 53.14 -2.57
CA GLN A 622 -40.81 53.73 -1.98
C GLN A 622 -39.87 52.80 -1.20
N GLU A 623 -40.21 51.53 -0.99
CA GLU A 623 -39.27 50.53 -0.47
C GLU A 623 -39.18 49.35 -1.45
N PRO A 624 -38.01 49.07 -2.05
CA PRO A 624 -37.82 47.90 -2.90
C PRO A 624 -37.76 46.61 -2.07
N SER A 625 -38.34 46.51 -0.86
CA SER A 625 -38.15 45.36 0.03
C SER A 625 -38.81 44.09 -0.49
N LEU A 626 -39.99 44.18 -1.13
CA LEU A 626 -40.62 43.03 -1.79
C LEU A 626 -39.81 42.61 -3.03
N THR A 627 -39.35 43.60 -3.80
CA THR A 627 -38.42 43.42 -4.92
C THR A 627 -37.10 42.81 -4.45
N LYS A 628 -36.62 43.15 -3.25
CA LYS A 628 -35.38 42.69 -2.62
C LYS A 628 -35.46 41.26 -2.14
N THR A 629 -36.58 40.86 -1.53
CA THR A 629 -36.80 39.47 -1.12
C THR A 629 -37.06 38.57 -2.34
N ILE A 630 -37.67 39.10 -3.41
CA ILE A 630 -37.84 38.40 -4.69
C ILE A 630 -36.53 38.36 -5.51
N HIS A 631 -35.73 39.43 -5.54
CA HIS A 631 -34.41 39.47 -6.20
C HIS A 631 -33.36 38.61 -5.50
N GLN A 632 -33.55 38.29 -4.22
CA GLN A 632 -32.76 37.27 -3.54
C GLN A 632 -33.00 35.87 -4.13
N ILE A 633 -34.13 35.60 -4.80
CA ILE A 633 -34.21 34.48 -5.77
C ILE A 633 -33.72 34.98 -7.13
N HIS A 634 -32.41 35.04 -7.26
CA HIS A 634 -31.79 35.22 -8.55
C HIS A 634 -32.16 34.06 -9.50
N PRO A 635 -32.55 34.32 -10.77
CA PRO A 635 -32.53 33.31 -11.83
C PRO A 635 -31.15 32.64 -11.96
N LEU A 636 -30.10 33.32 -11.49
CA LEU A 636 -28.75 32.79 -11.38
C LEU A 636 -28.67 31.58 -10.42
N TRP A 637 -29.57 31.41 -9.46
CA TRP A 637 -29.57 30.24 -8.56
C TRP A 637 -29.93 28.94 -9.28
N LEU A 638 -30.85 29.00 -10.24
CA LEU A 638 -31.16 27.84 -11.10
C LEU A 638 -29.95 27.51 -11.99
N LEU A 639 -29.26 28.53 -12.48
CA LEU A 639 -28.02 28.38 -13.24
C LEU A 639 -26.90 27.78 -12.39
N LEU A 640 -26.77 28.18 -11.12
CA LEU A 640 -25.83 27.62 -10.15
C LEU A 640 -26.17 26.18 -9.78
N MET A 641 -27.45 25.87 -9.60
CA MET A 641 -27.88 24.50 -9.36
C MET A 641 -27.60 23.60 -10.54
N TRP A 642 -27.91 24.06 -11.75
CA TRP A 642 -27.55 23.35 -12.96
C TRP A 642 -26.03 23.16 -13.05
N ALA A 643 -25.23 24.20 -12.81
CA ALA A 643 -23.78 24.12 -12.92
C ALA A 643 -23.13 23.23 -11.86
N TYR A 644 -23.56 23.30 -10.59
CA TYR A 644 -22.92 22.58 -9.49
C TYR A 644 -23.48 21.18 -9.22
N VAL A 645 -24.76 20.96 -9.52
CA VAL A 645 -25.44 19.68 -9.28
C VAL A 645 -25.66 18.90 -10.58
N GLY A 646 -25.46 19.49 -11.76
CA GLY A 646 -25.48 18.77 -13.03
C GLY A 646 -24.27 17.86 -13.22
N ASP A 647 -24.42 16.82 -14.05
CA ASP A 647 -23.34 15.93 -14.47
C ASP A 647 -22.60 16.50 -15.68
N HIS A 648 -21.75 17.49 -15.44
CA HIS A 648 -20.96 18.18 -16.46
C HIS A 648 -19.51 17.66 -16.54
N ASP A 649 -18.92 17.73 -17.73
CA ASP A 649 -17.51 17.40 -17.97
C ASP A 649 -16.57 18.60 -17.70
N ALA A 650 -15.26 18.32 -17.61
CA ALA A 650 -14.26 19.35 -17.32
C ALA A 650 -14.20 20.45 -18.40
N ALA A 651 -14.46 20.08 -19.66
CA ALA A 651 -14.41 20.99 -20.80
C ALA A 651 -15.51 22.06 -20.73
N LEU A 652 -16.76 21.65 -20.47
CA LEU A 652 -17.88 22.55 -20.25
C LEU A 652 -17.65 23.40 -19.01
N CYS A 653 -17.18 22.79 -17.92
CA CYS A 653 -16.96 23.50 -16.66
C CYS A 653 -15.90 24.60 -16.74
N SER A 654 -14.81 24.38 -17.49
CA SER A 654 -13.79 25.40 -17.70
C SER A 654 -14.34 26.68 -18.35
N ARG A 655 -15.33 26.55 -19.24
CA ARG A 655 -15.97 27.66 -19.96
C ARG A 655 -17.07 28.35 -19.15
N VAL A 656 -17.73 27.59 -18.29
CA VAL A 656 -18.95 28.03 -17.58
C VAL A 656 -18.64 28.59 -16.18
N VAL A 657 -17.59 28.13 -15.51
CA VAL A 657 -17.33 28.49 -14.10
C VAL A 657 -17.06 29.99 -13.92
N HIS A 658 -16.27 30.61 -14.80
CA HIS A 658 -15.91 32.03 -14.71
C HIS A 658 -17.10 32.97 -14.94
N PRO A 659 -17.90 32.81 -16.02
CA PRO A 659 -19.11 33.61 -16.22
C PRO A 659 -20.11 33.51 -15.06
N ILE A 660 -20.31 32.31 -14.51
CA ILE A 660 -21.27 32.12 -13.40
C ILE A 660 -20.84 32.86 -12.14
N HIS A 661 -19.55 32.80 -11.77
CA HIS A 661 -19.03 33.50 -10.60
C HIS A 661 -18.94 35.02 -10.79
N ALA A 662 -18.62 35.48 -12.01
CA ALA A 662 -18.65 36.90 -12.35
C ALA A 662 -20.07 37.50 -12.23
N LEU A 663 -21.10 36.71 -12.51
CA LEU A 663 -22.50 37.12 -12.37
C LEU A 663 -22.99 37.08 -10.90
N LEU A 664 -22.35 36.30 -10.03
CA LEU A 664 -22.71 36.18 -8.62
C LEU A 664 -22.31 37.41 -7.78
N ALA A 665 -21.13 37.98 -8.05
CA ALA A 665 -20.54 39.04 -7.23
C ALA A 665 -21.39 40.34 -7.17
N PRO A 666 -21.97 40.87 -8.26
CA PRO A 666 -22.79 42.10 -8.18
C PRO A 666 -24.11 41.90 -7.41
N CYS A 667 -24.64 40.68 -7.40
CA CYS A 667 -26.00 40.39 -6.97
C CYS A 667 -26.15 40.21 -5.46
N GLN A 668 -25.07 39.92 -4.73
CA GLN A 668 -25.09 39.79 -3.27
C GLN A 668 -25.13 41.15 -2.53
N PHE A 669 -24.81 42.26 -3.21
CA PHE A 669 -24.50 43.53 -2.53
C PHE A 669 -25.45 44.71 -2.81
N PHE A 670 -26.50 44.52 -3.62
CA PHE A 670 -27.53 45.56 -3.81
C PHE A 670 -28.49 45.62 -2.62
N SER A 671 -28.02 46.15 -1.49
CA SER A 671 -28.82 46.20 -0.27
C SER A 671 -28.25 47.18 0.77
N GLN A 672 -28.79 48.42 0.83
CA GLN A 672 -29.26 49.15 2.04
C GLN A 672 -28.85 50.65 2.16
N GLY A 673 -29.81 51.47 2.61
CA GLY A 673 -29.57 52.68 3.42
C GLY A 673 -30.15 53.99 2.87
N ARG A 674 -30.81 54.81 3.72
CA ARG A 674 -31.32 56.17 3.38
C ARG A 674 -30.49 57.33 3.97
N ARG A 675 -29.48 57.09 4.83
CA ARG A 675 -28.64 58.15 5.45
C ARG A 675 -27.24 58.21 4.86
N LYS A 676 -26.91 59.32 4.19
CA LYS A 676 -25.65 59.55 3.45
C LYS A 676 -24.37 59.30 4.25
N SER A 677 -24.32 59.62 5.54
CA SER A 677 -23.10 59.48 6.36
C SER A 677 -22.79 58.05 6.80
N ILE A 678 -23.81 57.26 7.14
CA ILE A 678 -23.66 55.83 7.48
C ILE A 678 -23.41 55.01 6.20
N LEU A 679 -24.01 55.43 5.08
CA LEU A 679 -23.78 54.88 3.75
C LEU A 679 -22.34 55.05 3.25
N LEU A 680 -21.67 56.16 3.57
CA LEU A 680 -20.28 56.37 3.14
C LEU A 680 -19.30 55.44 3.86
N LEU A 681 -19.44 55.31 5.19
CA LEU A 681 -18.58 54.44 5.99
C LEU A 681 -18.82 52.97 5.63
N LEU A 682 -20.07 52.50 5.69
CA LEU A 682 -20.42 51.13 5.32
C LEU A 682 -20.16 50.88 3.84
N GLY A 683 -20.44 51.85 2.96
CA GLY A 683 -20.22 51.76 1.52
C GLY A 683 -18.74 51.59 1.15
N SER A 684 -17.82 52.27 1.84
CA SER A 684 -16.38 52.06 1.62
C SER A 684 -15.93 50.65 1.99
N GLY A 685 -16.45 50.11 3.10
CA GLY A 685 -16.21 48.72 3.50
C GLY A 685 -16.83 47.70 2.54
N TYR A 686 -18.03 47.98 2.02
CA TYR A 686 -18.68 47.15 1.00
C TYR A 686 -17.93 47.15 -0.34
N ILE A 687 -17.38 48.30 -0.76
CA ILE A 687 -16.56 48.38 -1.98
C ILE A 687 -15.27 47.57 -1.80
N ALA A 688 -14.65 47.64 -0.63
CA ALA A 688 -13.46 46.83 -0.32
C ALA A 688 -13.77 45.32 -0.31
N LEU A 689 -14.87 44.91 0.33
CA LEU A 689 -15.34 43.52 0.33
C LEU A 689 -15.64 43.03 -1.10
N LEU A 690 -16.37 43.82 -1.88
CA LEU A 690 -16.65 43.53 -3.29
C LEU A 690 -15.35 43.39 -4.11
N GLY A 691 -14.35 44.24 -3.86
CA GLY A 691 -13.03 44.13 -4.50
C GLY A 691 -12.31 42.83 -4.16
N VAL A 692 -12.36 42.39 -2.89
CA VAL A 692 -11.79 41.11 -2.45
C VAL A 692 -12.54 39.92 -3.05
N ASP A 693 -13.87 39.99 -3.13
CA ASP A 693 -14.68 38.91 -3.73
C ASP A 693 -14.49 38.82 -5.24
N ILE A 694 -14.47 39.94 -5.96
CA ILE A 694 -14.17 39.95 -7.40
C ILE A 694 -12.75 39.41 -7.62
N TRP A 695 -11.77 39.81 -6.81
CA TRP A 695 -10.42 39.27 -6.89
C TRP A 695 -10.37 37.76 -6.62
N ALA A 696 -11.03 37.29 -5.56
CA ALA A 696 -11.04 35.87 -5.17
C ALA A 696 -11.75 34.99 -6.21
N PHE A 697 -12.90 35.44 -6.75
CA PHE A 697 -13.77 34.62 -7.61
C PHE A 697 -13.63 34.90 -9.11
N CYS A 698 -13.04 36.02 -9.58
CA CYS A 698 -12.99 36.32 -11.02
C CYS A 698 -11.59 36.21 -11.64
N THR A 699 -10.50 36.17 -10.85
CA THR A 699 -9.13 36.27 -11.40
C THR A 699 -8.34 34.96 -11.46
N ALA A 700 -8.76 33.90 -10.77
CA ALA A 700 -8.00 32.64 -10.71
C ALA A 700 -8.85 31.41 -10.31
N ILE A 701 -10.08 31.27 -10.84
CA ILE A 701 -10.85 30.05 -10.60
C ILE A 701 -10.33 28.94 -11.50
N GLU A 702 -9.57 28.03 -10.92
CA GLU A 702 -9.28 26.75 -11.55
C GLU A 702 -10.43 25.77 -11.25
N VAL A 703 -10.92 25.11 -12.30
CA VAL A 703 -11.77 23.93 -12.14
C VAL A 703 -10.95 22.79 -11.55
N LEU A 704 -11.62 21.77 -11.02
CA LEU A 704 -10.93 20.57 -10.55
C LEU A 704 -10.02 20.01 -11.67
N PRO A 705 -8.82 19.48 -11.34
CA PRO A 705 -7.97 18.79 -12.29
C PRO A 705 -8.76 17.72 -13.05
N THR A 706 -8.50 17.57 -14.35
CA THR A 706 -9.24 16.62 -15.21
C THR A 706 -9.21 15.19 -14.67
N GLY A 707 -8.11 14.79 -14.00
CA GLY A 707 -8.00 13.48 -13.34
C GLY A 707 -9.00 13.24 -12.20
N LEU A 708 -9.44 14.30 -11.49
CA LEU A 708 -10.46 14.16 -10.43
C LEU A 708 -11.85 13.90 -11.01
N TYR A 709 -12.20 14.47 -12.17
CA TYR A 709 -13.45 14.19 -12.88
C TYR A 709 -13.55 12.70 -13.26
N THR A 710 -12.45 12.14 -13.76
CA THR A 710 -12.32 10.73 -14.12
C THR A 710 -12.53 9.85 -12.88
N ILE A 711 -11.83 10.13 -11.78
CA ILE A 711 -11.87 9.34 -10.53
C ILE A 711 -13.26 9.33 -9.88
N THR A 712 -13.95 10.46 -9.83
CA THR A 712 -15.33 10.50 -9.31
C THR A 712 -16.33 9.75 -10.19
N SER A 713 -16.13 9.78 -11.51
CA SER A 713 -16.95 9.01 -12.46
C SER A 713 -16.78 7.51 -12.23
N ILE A 714 -15.53 7.09 -11.99
CA ILE A 714 -15.14 5.73 -11.64
C ILE A 714 -15.75 5.29 -10.30
N ILE A 715 -15.55 6.05 -9.23
CA ILE A 715 -15.91 5.64 -7.86
C ILE A 715 -17.42 5.68 -7.61
N TYR A 716 -18.14 6.63 -8.22
CA TYR A 716 -19.55 6.89 -7.91
C TYR A 716 -20.50 6.63 -9.09
N HIS A 717 -19.99 6.12 -10.22
CA HIS A 717 -20.76 5.83 -11.44
C HIS A 717 -21.56 7.03 -11.98
N THR A 718 -21.05 8.25 -11.81
CA THR A 718 -21.68 9.47 -12.36
C THR A 718 -21.01 9.88 -13.68
N LYS A 719 -21.77 10.47 -14.61
CA LYS A 719 -21.21 10.94 -15.91
C LYS A 719 -20.46 12.28 -15.81
N GLY A 720 -20.39 12.87 -14.61
CA GLY A 720 -19.71 14.14 -14.33
C GLY A 720 -19.78 14.51 -12.84
N THR A 721 -19.12 15.61 -12.46
CA THR A 721 -19.07 16.10 -11.05
C THR A 721 -19.73 17.44 -10.82
N GLY A 722 -20.16 18.11 -11.88
CA GLY A 722 -20.56 19.52 -11.84
C GLY A 722 -19.34 20.44 -11.88
N CYS A 723 -19.60 21.72 -12.12
CA CYS A 723 -18.59 22.74 -12.35
C CYS A 723 -18.12 23.39 -11.05
N PHE A 724 -17.49 22.57 -10.21
CA PHE A 724 -16.95 23.00 -8.93
C PHE A 724 -15.57 23.64 -9.08
N PRO A 725 -15.34 24.81 -8.45
CA PRO A 725 -14.00 25.36 -8.26
C PRO A 725 -13.14 24.44 -7.40
N ASN A 726 -11.83 24.39 -7.67
CA ASN A 726 -10.87 23.68 -6.85
C ASN A 726 -10.62 24.43 -5.52
N TYR A 727 -11.49 24.22 -4.54
CA TYR A 727 -11.41 24.85 -3.22
C TYR A 727 -10.27 24.31 -2.33
N GLY A 728 -9.68 23.16 -2.69
CA GLY A 728 -8.66 22.46 -1.90
C GLY A 728 -7.20 22.81 -2.25
N ALA A 729 -6.94 23.41 -3.41
CA ALA A 729 -5.61 23.86 -3.78
C ALA A 729 -5.16 24.99 -2.83
N GLY A 730 -4.01 24.83 -2.18
CA GLY A 730 -3.59 25.65 -1.05
C GLY A 730 -3.68 27.17 -1.26
N PHE A 731 -3.44 27.64 -2.48
CA PHE A 731 -3.54 29.06 -2.83
C PHE A 731 -4.99 29.58 -2.94
N MET A 732 -5.94 28.76 -3.40
CA MET A 732 -7.36 29.13 -3.50
C MET A 732 -8.05 29.13 -2.12
N ALA A 733 -7.74 28.14 -1.28
CA ALA A 733 -8.26 28.08 0.09
C ALA A 733 -7.89 29.35 0.90
N LEU A 734 -6.67 29.86 0.72
CA LEU A 734 -6.21 31.11 1.31
C LEU A 734 -7.00 32.34 0.82
N ARG A 735 -7.27 32.43 -0.48
CA ARG A 735 -8.04 33.54 -1.07
C ARG A 735 -9.46 33.61 -0.55
N ILE A 736 -10.12 32.46 -0.45
CA ILE A 736 -11.48 32.36 0.11
C ILE A 736 -11.46 32.70 1.60
N GLY A 737 -10.43 32.26 2.32
CA GLY A 737 -10.21 32.67 3.70
C GLY A 737 -10.13 34.19 3.88
N TYR A 738 -9.46 34.91 2.97
CA TYR A 738 -9.40 36.37 3.01
C TYR A 738 -10.75 37.05 2.75
N SER A 739 -11.55 36.52 1.81
CA SER A 739 -12.94 36.98 1.60
C SER A 739 -13.79 36.79 2.86
N MET A 740 -13.67 35.64 3.54
CA MET A 740 -14.38 35.38 4.80
C MET A 740 -13.98 36.33 5.93
N LEU A 741 -12.68 36.60 6.08
CA LEU A 741 -12.19 37.56 7.07
C LEU A 741 -12.70 38.97 6.78
N ALA A 742 -12.77 39.37 5.51
CA ALA A 742 -13.34 40.64 5.11
C ALA A 742 -14.84 40.74 5.43
N ALA A 743 -15.61 39.65 5.23
CA ALA A 743 -17.03 39.60 5.61
C ALA A 743 -17.24 39.71 7.13
N ILE A 744 -16.44 38.99 7.94
CA ILE A 744 -16.49 39.06 9.41
C ILE A 744 -16.11 40.46 9.90
N LEU A 745 -15.11 41.08 9.28
CA LEU A 745 -14.71 42.45 9.59
C LEU A 745 -15.87 43.43 9.32
N MET A 746 -16.60 43.24 8.21
CA MET A 746 -17.78 44.05 7.89
C MET A 746 -18.94 43.88 8.88
N ASP A 747 -19.23 42.64 9.29
CA ASP A 747 -20.24 42.38 10.32
C ASP A 747 -19.85 43.02 11.65
N SER A 748 -18.58 42.90 12.03
CA SER A 748 -18.03 43.46 13.26
C SER A 748 -18.06 45.00 13.25
N LEU A 749 -17.72 45.63 12.13
CA LEU A 749 -17.83 47.08 11.93
C LEU A 749 -19.28 47.54 12.00
N SER A 750 -20.20 46.80 11.37
CA SER A 750 -21.64 47.09 11.41
C SER A 750 -22.18 47.00 12.84
N LEU A 751 -21.80 45.96 13.59
CA LEU A 751 -22.14 45.80 15.00
C LEU A 751 -21.59 46.95 15.84
N ALA A 752 -20.32 47.33 15.64
CA ALA A 752 -19.71 48.44 16.36
C ALA A 752 -20.44 49.76 16.10
N VAL A 753 -20.81 50.05 14.85
CA VAL A 753 -21.59 51.24 14.48
C VAL A 753 -22.96 51.24 15.17
N VAL A 754 -23.65 50.10 15.20
CA VAL A 754 -24.95 49.95 15.88
C VAL A 754 -24.79 50.17 17.39
N VAL A 755 -23.79 49.55 18.03
CA VAL A 755 -23.52 49.70 19.47
C VAL A 755 -23.18 51.14 19.82
N VAL A 756 -22.30 51.79 19.08
CA VAL A 756 -21.94 53.20 19.28
C VAL A 756 -23.14 54.11 19.08
N HIS A 757 -23.99 53.84 18.08
CA HIS A 757 -25.23 54.57 17.88
C HIS A 757 -26.17 54.41 19.09
N CYS A 758 -26.40 53.17 19.55
CA CYS A 758 -27.23 52.88 20.72
C CYS A 758 -26.73 53.58 21.99
N ILE A 759 -25.41 53.54 22.25
CA ILE A 759 -24.77 54.23 23.38
C ILE A 759 -24.98 55.75 23.26
N ARG A 760 -24.71 56.34 22.09
CA ARG A 760 -24.85 57.79 21.86
C ARG A 760 -26.28 58.29 21.97
N THR A 761 -27.27 57.48 21.60
CA THR A 761 -28.68 57.86 21.70
C THR A 761 -29.28 57.65 23.09
N GLY A 762 -28.51 57.12 24.04
CA GLY A 762 -29.00 56.68 25.35
C GLY A 762 -29.84 55.41 25.21
N TRP A 763 -29.49 54.34 25.94
CA TRP A 763 -30.26 53.08 25.94
C TRP A 763 -31.69 53.24 26.49
N ASN A 764 -32.02 54.41 27.03
CA ASN A 764 -33.36 54.81 27.45
C ASN A 764 -34.09 55.53 26.31
N ARG A 765 -34.77 54.75 25.45
CA ARG A 765 -35.98 55.24 24.79
C ARG A 765 -37.17 54.76 25.61
N ASP A 766 -38.04 55.68 26.02
CA ASP A 766 -39.27 55.43 26.79
C ASP A 766 -40.35 54.63 26.04
N VAL A 767 -39.98 53.95 24.94
CA VAL A 767 -40.86 53.09 24.15
C VAL A 767 -40.34 51.66 24.28
N SER A 768 -41.15 50.78 24.89
CA SER A 768 -40.84 49.35 25.12
C SER A 768 -40.30 48.64 23.88
N LEU A 769 -40.77 49.07 22.70
CA LEU A 769 -40.42 48.58 21.38
C LEU A 769 -38.96 48.84 20.97
N ALA A 770 -38.42 50.03 21.28
CA ALA A 770 -37.04 50.38 20.94
C ALA A 770 -36.05 49.61 21.81
N ARG A 771 -36.37 49.44 23.10
CA ARG A 771 -35.59 48.62 24.04
C ARG A 771 -35.63 47.13 23.63
N TYR A 772 -36.77 46.64 23.17
CA TYR A 772 -36.91 45.27 22.63
C TYR A 772 -36.12 45.07 21.33
N PHE A 773 -36.18 46.04 20.40
CA PHE A 773 -35.45 46.01 19.14
C PHE A 773 -33.93 46.06 19.35
N VAL A 774 -33.46 46.90 20.28
CA VAL A 774 -32.03 46.98 20.65
C VAL A 774 -31.58 45.68 21.30
N ASN A 775 -32.32 45.15 22.28
CA ASN A 775 -31.89 43.94 22.99
C ASN A 775 -31.93 42.69 22.11
N GLN A 776 -33.02 42.45 21.36
CA GLN A 776 -33.11 41.27 20.50
C GLN A 776 -32.28 41.40 19.23
N GLY A 777 -32.21 42.60 18.64
CA GLY A 777 -31.35 42.88 17.49
C GLY A 777 -29.87 42.68 17.85
N LEU A 778 -29.42 43.26 18.96
CA LEU A 778 -28.04 43.11 19.43
C LEU A 778 -27.71 41.66 19.77
N THR A 779 -28.59 40.94 20.48
CA THR A 779 -28.39 39.52 20.81
C THR A 779 -28.22 38.67 19.55
N ALA A 780 -29.03 38.93 18.53
CA ALA A 780 -28.94 38.18 17.27
C ALA A 780 -27.71 38.55 16.44
N PHE A 781 -27.32 39.83 16.37
CA PHE A 781 -26.07 40.23 15.71
C PHE A 781 -24.85 39.60 16.41
N ILE A 782 -24.84 39.54 17.74
CA ILE A 782 -23.80 38.84 18.50
C ILE A 782 -23.80 37.34 18.17
N ALA A 783 -24.97 36.70 18.15
CA ALA A 783 -25.08 35.28 17.81
C ALA A 783 -24.60 34.98 16.38
N VAL A 784 -24.98 35.80 15.40
CA VAL A 784 -24.52 35.68 14.01
C VAL A 784 -23.01 35.89 13.91
N THR A 785 -22.47 36.92 14.57
CA THR A 785 -21.03 37.19 14.59
C THR A 785 -20.26 36.01 15.20
N PHE A 786 -20.77 35.43 16.29
CA PHE A 786 -20.17 34.26 16.93
C PHE A 786 -20.17 33.03 16.02
N VAL A 787 -21.29 32.74 15.33
CA VAL A 787 -21.37 31.66 14.34
C VAL A 787 -20.37 31.89 13.20
N ASN A 788 -20.27 33.13 12.69
CA ASN A 788 -19.33 33.46 11.60
C ASN A 788 -17.86 33.28 12.03
N VAL A 789 -17.49 33.73 13.24
CA VAL A 789 -16.13 33.59 13.79
C VAL A 789 -15.78 32.13 14.08
N ALA A 790 -16.65 31.40 14.78
CA ALA A 790 -16.43 29.98 15.07
C ALA A 790 -16.22 29.18 13.78
N THR A 791 -17.00 29.48 12.74
CA THR A 791 -16.87 28.74 11.49
C THR A 791 -15.64 29.15 10.68
N ALA A 792 -15.18 30.40 10.75
CA ALA A 792 -13.89 30.78 10.17
C ALA A 792 -12.72 30.06 10.85
N ILE A 793 -12.74 29.92 12.17
CA ILE A 793 -11.74 29.13 12.91
C ILE A 793 -11.72 27.67 12.42
N SER A 794 -12.90 27.06 12.27
CA SER A 794 -13.02 25.70 11.71
C SER A 794 -12.50 25.62 10.27
N PHE A 795 -12.70 26.64 9.45
CA PHE A 795 -12.20 26.69 8.06
C PHE A 795 -10.67 26.75 7.99
N PHE A 796 -10.01 27.45 8.91
CA PHE A 796 -8.54 27.57 8.96
C PHE A 796 -7.85 26.43 9.74
N SER A 797 -8.59 25.49 10.32
CA SER A 797 -8.03 24.37 11.10
C SER A 797 -7.56 23.21 10.19
N PRO A 798 -6.36 22.63 10.39
CA PRO A 798 -5.94 21.41 9.69
C PRO A 798 -6.71 20.17 10.19
N PRO A 799 -7.02 19.16 9.35
CA PRO A 799 -6.58 18.98 7.96
C PRO A 799 -7.49 19.64 6.91
N ARG A 800 -6.89 20.10 5.81
CA ARG A 800 -7.48 20.99 4.80
C ARG A 800 -8.58 20.38 3.91
N TYR A 801 -8.91 19.10 4.07
CA TYR A 801 -9.68 18.34 3.07
C TYR A 801 -11.20 18.41 3.27
N GLN A 802 -11.69 18.83 4.45
CA GLN A 802 -13.13 18.98 4.76
C GLN A 802 -13.67 20.42 4.52
N THR A 803 -12.83 21.33 4.05
CA THR A 803 -13.10 22.78 3.97
C THR A 803 -14.22 23.17 3.01
N GLY A 804 -14.54 22.31 2.02
CA GLY A 804 -15.59 22.56 1.03
C GLY A 804 -17.03 22.48 1.55
N VAL A 805 -17.28 21.74 2.65
CA VAL A 805 -18.64 21.54 3.20
C VAL A 805 -19.09 22.73 4.06
N GLY A 806 -18.14 23.44 4.69
CA GLY A 806 -18.44 24.55 5.60
C GLY A 806 -18.88 25.83 4.88
N LEU A 807 -18.22 26.18 3.76
CA LEU A 807 -18.39 27.48 3.10
C LEU A 807 -19.85 27.83 2.72
N PRO A 808 -20.65 26.93 2.13
CA PRO A 808 -22.03 27.25 1.75
C PRO A 808 -22.95 27.38 2.99
N LEU A 809 -22.78 26.53 4.00
CA LEU A 809 -23.57 26.63 5.24
C LEU A 809 -23.33 27.94 6.00
N ILE A 810 -22.09 28.44 6.01
CA ILE A 810 -21.66 29.67 6.72
C ILE A 810 -22.41 30.89 6.21
N LEU A 811 -22.36 31.13 4.90
CA LEU A 811 -22.97 32.32 4.29
C LEU A 811 -24.49 32.28 4.36
N THR A 812 -25.08 31.09 4.44
CA THR A 812 -26.53 30.93 4.32
C THR A 812 -27.25 30.95 5.65
N ILE A 813 -26.75 30.24 6.67
CA ILE A 813 -27.44 30.16 7.97
C ILE A 813 -27.51 31.53 8.63
N SER A 814 -26.40 32.28 8.60
CA SER A 814 -26.31 33.64 9.14
C SER A 814 -27.28 34.60 8.45
N ASN A 815 -27.36 34.54 7.10
CA ASN A 815 -28.29 35.36 6.33
C ASN A 815 -29.75 34.97 6.55
N ILE A 816 -30.07 33.68 6.60
CA ILE A 816 -31.43 33.18 6.91
C ILE A 816 -31.85 33.64 8.31
N PHE A 817 -30.96 33.52 9.30
CA PHE A 817 -31.24 33.91 10.68
C PHE A 817 -31.46 35.43 10.79
N ALA A 818 -30.61 36.23 10.16
CA ALA A 818 -30.77 37.68 10.09
C ALA A 818 -32.10 38.09 9.43
N CYS A 819 -32.45 37.50 8.28
CA CYS A 819 -33.72 37.75 7.59
C CYS A 819 -34.92 37.39 8.46
N ARG A 820 -34.94 36.20 9.07
CA ARG A 820 -36.02 35.77 9.99
C ARG A 820 -36.17 36.72 11.17
N LEU A 821 -35.07 37.13 11.78
CA LEU A 821 -35.09 38.05 12.91
C LEU A 821 -35.65 39.41 12.48
N ILE A 822 -35.18 39.98 11.37
CA ILE A 822 -35.68 41.28 10.86
C ILE A 822 -37.19 41.20 10.63
N LEU A 823 -37.69 40.12 10.02
CA LEU A 823 -39.13 39.93 9.79
C LEU A 823 -39.91 39.73 11.08
N GLN A 824 -39.39 38.97 12.05
CA GLN A 824 -40.01 38.81 13.37
C GLN A 824 -40.09 40.16 14.10
N LEU A 825 -39.00 40.91 14.14
CA LEU A 825 -38.93 42.24 14.74
C LEU A 825 -39.93 43.19 14.06
N ARG A 826 -39.97 43.24 12.72
CA ARG A 826 -40.93 44.05 11.95
C ARG A 826 -42.39 43.66 12.25
N SER A 827 -42.68 42.37 12.40
CA SER A 827 -44.05 41.88 12.66
C SER A 827 -44.59 42.19 14.06
N ARG A 828 -43.71 42.46 15.04
CA ARG A 828 -44.09 42.80 16.42
C ARG A 828 -44.12 44.31 16.69
N VAL A 829 -43.70 45.12 15.73
CA VAL A 829 -43.74 46.58 15.80
C VAL A 829 -45.15 47.06 15.46
N MET A 830 -45.98 47.24 16.49
CA MET A 830 -47.28 47.91 16.42
C MET A 830 -47.34 49.04 17.48
N PRO A 831 -47.85 50.24 17.15
CA PRO A 831 -48.29 50.64 15.82
C PRO A 831 -47.07 50.86 14.90
N THR A 832 -47.18 50.43 13.65
CA THR A 832 -46.19 50.73 12.61
C THR A 832 -46.00 52.25 12.48
N ALA A 833 -44.87 52.72 11.94
CA ALA A 833 -44.65 54.16 11.73
C ALA A 833 -45.76 54.83 10.88
N TRP A 834 -46.42 54.04 10.02
CA TRP A 834 -47.61 54.46 9.28
C TRP A 834 -48.84 54.56 10.18
N GLU A 835 -49.09 53.59 11.07
CA GLU A 835 -50.18 53.69 12.06
C GLU A 835 -49.96 54.81 13.08
N LEU A 836 -48.71 55.06 13.50
CA LEU A 836 -48.34 56.23 14.32
C LEU A 836 -48.53 57.55 13.55
N LYS A 837 -48.23 57.57 12.25
CA LYS A 837 -48.47 58.75 11.39
C LYS A 837 -49.96 58.93 11.08
N GLN A 838 -50.72 57.85 10.95
CA GLN A 838 -52.18 57.85 10.86
C GLN A 838 -52.81 58.30 12.18
N GLN A 839 -52.33 57.81 13.32
CA GLN A 839 -52.76 58.25 14.64
C GLN A 839 -52.40 59.71 14.87
N HIS A 840 -51.18 60.17 14.54
CA HIS A 840 -50.84 61.58 14.63
C HIS A 840 -51.63 62.43 13.64
N SER A 841 -51.82 62.00 12.39
CA SER A 841 -52.70 62.69 11.44
C SER A 841 -54.15 62.70 11.91
N ARG A 842 -54.61 61.65 12.59
CA ARG A 842 -55.95 61.54 13.14
C ARG A 842 -56.11 62.42 14.37
N ILE A 843 -55.15 62.44 15.29
CA ILE A 843 -55.07 63.36 16.44
C ILE A 843 -54.96 64.81 15.97
N ILE A 844 -54.19 65.11 14.92
CA ILE A 844 -54.12 66.45 14.31
C ILE A 844 -55.46 66.80 13.66
N ARG A 845 -56.10 65.87 12.95
CA ARG A 845 -57.40 66.10 12.29
C ARG A 845 -58.53 66.25 13.30
N GLU A 846 -58.54 65.46 14.37
CA GLU A 846 -59.47 65.55 15.50
C GLU A 846 -59.18 66.82 16.32
N GLY A 847 -57.92 67.18 16.59
CA GLY A 847 -57.54 68.43 17.25
C GLY A 847 -57.78 69.71 16.43
N LEU A 848 -57.79 69.61 15.10
CA LEU A 848 -58.24 70.67 14.19
C LEU A 848 -59.78 70.72 14.07
N GLN A 849 -60.50 69.65 14.42
CA GLN A 849 -61.97 69.60 14.46
C GLN A 849 -62.55 70.02 15.82
N ASP A 850 -61.83 69.82 16.92
CA ASP A 850 -62.22 70.17 18.30
C ASP A 850 -61.82 71.60 18.72
N ARG A 851 -61.10 72.35 17.86
CA ARG A 851 -60.96 73.80 18.03
C ARG A 851 -62.22 74.50 17.53
N GLN A 852 -63.02 75.05 18.45
CA GLN A 852 -63.91 76.16 18.10
C GLN A 852 -63.06 77.32 17.59
N PRO A 853 -63.40 77.94 16.44
CA PRO A 853 -62.67 79.11 15.96
C PRO A 853 -62.81 80.22 17.00
N THR A 854 -61.69 80.64 17.56
CA THR A 854 -61.60 81.87 18.37
C THR A 854 -61.30 83.03 17.41
N GLU A 855 -61.78 84.24 17.71
CA GLU A 855 -61.62 85.43 16.84
C GLU A 855 -60.15 85.79 16.50
N GLU A 856 -59.16 85.17 17.13
CA GLU A 856 -57.72 85.30 16.79
C GLU A 856 -57.25 84.39 15.65
N ASP A 857 -57.99 83.34 15.26
CA ASP A 857 -57.62 82.42 14.16
C ASP A 857 -58.02 82.94 12.76
N ASP A 858 -58.78 84.04 12.66
CA ASP A 858 -59.23 84.62 11.38
C ASP A 858 -58.12 85.42 10.66
N TRP A 859 -57.06 85.80 11.38
CA TRP A 859 -55.90 86.51 10.80
C TRP A 859 -54.87 85.57 10.15
N LEU A 860 -54.76 84.31 10.60
CA LEU A 860 -53.79 83.35 10.04
C LEU A 860 -54.30 82.63 8.79
N MET A 861 -55.62 82.38 8.69
CA MET A 861 -56.22 81.66 7.56
C MET A 861 -56.46 82.52 6.31
N THR A 862 -56.43 83.85 6.44
CA THR A 862 -56.53 84.80 5.31
C THR A 862 -55.18 85.02 4.61
N THR A 863 -54.05 84.91 5.31
CA THR A 863 -52.70 84.96 4.70
C THR A 863 -52.23 83.67 4.01
N ALA A 864 -52.81 82.51 4.34
CA ALA A 864 -52.41 81.24 3.73
C ALA A 864 -53.15 80.93 2.39
N ARG A 865 -54.22 81.66 2.07
CA ARG A 865 -54.97 81.51 0.80
C ARG A 865 -54.39 82.32 -0.37
N SER A 866 -53.40 83.19 -0.15
CA SER A 866 -52.80 84.03 -1.19
C SER A 866 -51.49 83.49 -1.79
N HIS A 867 -51.00 82.33 -1.33
CA HIS A 867 -49.83 81.65 -1.89
C HIS A 867 -50.14 80.20 -2.28
N GLN A 868 -51.16 80.00 -3.12
CA GLN A 868 -51.17 78.89 -4.07
C GLN A 868 -50.58 79.38 -5.40
N LEU A 869 -49.31 79.05 -5.64
CA LEU A 869 -48.77 78.93 -7.00
C LEU A 869 -48.78 77.45 -7.39
N PRO A 870 -48.99 77.14 -8.69
CA PRO A 870 -49.50 75.85 -9.16
C PRO A 870 -48.40 74.82 -9.44
N ILE A 871 -48.74 73.55 -9.13
CA ILE A 871 -48.27 72.25 -9.65
C ILE A 871 -46.75 72.02 -9.71
#